data_AF-A0A448D8C5-F1
#
_entry.id   AF-A0A448D8C5-F1
#
_cell.length_a   1.000
_cell.length_b   1.000
_cell.length_c   1.000
_cell.angle_alpha   90.00
_cell.angle_beta   90.00
_cell.angle_gamma   90.00
#
_symmetry.space_group_name_H-M   'P 1'
#
loop_
_entity.id
_entity.type
_entity.pdbx_description
1 polymer ?
#
loop_
_entity_poly.entity_id
_entity_poly.type
_entity_poly.pdbx_seq_one_letter_code
_entity_poly.pdbx_strand_id
1 'polypeptide(L)'
;MKSIRKTTICLAVALACAPLGAVARDINAEREHWALHARKGQAELAESIGALRKLYAQSKDTKVRADLIALLVRQGKPAEALVVCSECKPNNYTSDELENLAKAARDNKQFQESSVLYAQLQRVDAYKKIGFLGGALASSEAGKHAAARNQIIEYRKRFGNDADITAAEEYINQRSQSLSERLETLQKKLAQDPQNKDLVLQTYRTAAQLQAYPVQDELIQRHPKLFSQTDLLWLKLSKAVTQLRLSRETNDVVQLEAAYNSLNEVANQAPAGSDLQINAIRDRMAASIALGKDKQALEDYNMLRRIGEQPQYVKEQYAQALSMNGSPITARSIYQEIMQQQKAESGAVSPNLTGKLVEADADMGFYTDAQERVKSWNPKKNVPDFTHTREIDNPYYDQQFFWNARLEAWNGNHKKAAALMDAWLAEHPGDPWAMILRGDLAYWNGKGDEAIKWYEQAKDHISPESQIWVNNQIANVWMSTGNWGAVKEMASKLDRKDPAYKAFWEQYDKARAAQLNISGSAMKTTSPKDGTEWGQNVTLHTPRSAGGHRAYITEQTAYVPNNGDPLRAGRVGIGADISLHPVTVNVEAGHGTDLNKKVYANIGADYRINERISVNAKAAHNSANTPTKALQQGVYADEYNLGASYTHSANTRAGAGLGVMTFDDDNVRKSVYGWVSQMLYQRNRWKLDGSLWADYSNNKDTPSAYYYNPKNSKTVSGSLSLSYAMPLNNGIRLNQKLTGGVGRYWQANHSPENTWLLKYGHDWSLGKKTSLGYELGRKQAIYDGEPEFQNFGNVNLNVKFK
;
A
#
# COMPACT_ATOMS: atom_id res chain seq x y z
N MET A 1 52.10 28.45 -28.36
CA MET A 1 52.93 28.70 -29.56
C MET A 1 54.33 28.15 -29.31
N LYS A 2 54.85 27.30 -30.21
CA LYS A 2 56.26 26.86 -30.35
C LYS A 2 56.97 26.40 -29.06
N SER A 3 57.49 25.17 -29.00
CA SER A 3 58.91 24.98 -29.27
C SER A 3 59.29 23.50 -29.38
N ILE A 4 60.00 23.20 -30.46
CA ILE A 4 60.80 22.01 -30.76
C ILE A 4 62.22 22.26 -30.23
N ARG A 5 62.90 21.21 -29.70
CA ARG A 5 64.37 20.95 -29.77
C ARG A 5 64.60 19.53 -29.21
N LYS A 6 65.09 18.51 -29.95
CA LYS A 6 66.44 18.28 -30.55
C LYS A 6 67.54 18.46 -29.47
N THR A 7 68.53 17.59 -29.22
CA THR A 7 69.20 16.58 -30.04
C THR A 7 70.15 15.74 -29.16
N THR A 8 70.48 14.55 -29.68
CA THR A 8 71.61 13.62 -29.48
C THR A 8 73.01 14.26 -29.34
N ILE A 9 73.97 13.57 -28.70
CA ILE A 9 75.40 13.29 -29.05
C ILE A 9 76.10 12.74 -27.77
N CYS A 10 76.60 11.50 -27.67
CA CYS A 10 77.75 10.78 -28.29
C CYS A 10 79.13 10.97 -27.60
N LEU A 11 79.91 9.87 -27.64
CA LEU A 11 81.33 9.59 -27.22
C LEU A 11 81.55 9.25 -25.73
N ALA A 12 82.05 8.07 -25.31
CA ALA A 12 83.21 7.23 -25.69
C ALA A 12 84.55 7.98 -25.47
N VAL A 13 85.60 7.53 -24.77
CA VAL A 13 86.24 6.20 -24.68
C VAL A 13 87.12 6.11 -23.40
N ALA A 14 87.15 4.88 -22.84
CA ALA A 14 88.16 4.14 -22.07
C ALA A 14 89.33 4.81 -21.29
N LEU A 15 89.66 4.21 -20.13
CA LEU A 15 90.96 3.54 -19.95
C LEU A 15 91.02 2.62 -18.72
N ALA A 16 91.86 1.59 -18.89
CA ALA A 16 92.57 0.75 -17.91
C ALA A 16 91.91 -0.53 -17.36
N CYS A 17 92.25 -1.65 -18.01
CA CYS A 17 92.32 -2.99 -17.41
C CYS A 17 93.57 -3.12 -16.50
N ALA A 18 93.42 -3.86 -15.40
CA ALA A 18 94.47 -4.68 -14.80
C ALA A 18 93.83 -5.90 -14.07
N PRO A 19 94.54 -7.04 -13.92
CA PRO A 19 93.91 -8.36 -13.91
C PRO A 19 93.96 -9.13 -12.57
N LEU A 20 93.09 -10.15 -12.50
CA LEU A 20 93.16 -11.44 -11.78
C LEU A 20 93.10 -11.50 -10.23
N GLY A 21 92.14 -12.29 -9.74
CA GLY A 21 92.09 -12.81 -8.38
C GLY A 21 90.74 -13.37 -7.93
N ALA A 22 90.00 -14.12 -8.77
CA ALA A 22 88.81 -14.82 -8.31
C ALA A 22 89.23 -16.12 -7.58
N VAL A 23 89.45 -16.00 -6.26
CA VAL A 23 89.42 -17.17 -5.38
C VAL A 23 87.97 -17.70 -5.45
N ALA A 24 87.78 -18.94 -5.87
CA ALA A 24 86.50 -19.61 -5.71
C ALA A 24 86.20 -19.67 -4.20
N ARG A 25 85.37 -18.74 -3.70
CA ARG A 25 84.86 -18.76 -2.33
C ARG A 25 84.03 -20.03 -2.18
N ASP A 26 84.32 -20.81 -1.15
CA ASP A 26 83.51 -21.96 -0.79
C ASP A 26 82.12 -21.46 -0.33
N ILE A 27 81.17 -21.51 -1.25
CA ILE A 27 79.79 -21.07 -1.05
C ILE A 27 79.15 -21.83 0.13
N ASN A 28 79.52 -23.10 0.36
CA ASN A 28 78.94 -23.89 1.44
C ASN A 28 79.47 -23.43 2.80
N ALA A 29 80.77 -23.11 2.91
CA ALA A 29 81.35 -22.55 4.13
C ALA A 29 80.79 -21.16 4.47
N GLU A 30 80.60 -20.29 3.48
CA GLU A 30 79.98 -18.97 3.69
C GLU A 30 78.51 -19.08 4.12
N ARG A 31 77.74 -19.97 3.49
CA ARG A 31 76.36 -20.25 3.87
C ARG A 31 76.25 -20.71 5.32
N GLU A 32 77.03 -21.71 5.71
CA GLU A 32 77.01 -22.27 7.07
C GLU A 32 77.43 -21.23 8.12
N HIS A 33 78.40 -20.38 7.81
CA HIS A 33 78.77 -19.25 8.65
C HIS A 33 77.57 -18.32 8.92
N TRP A 34 76.86 -17.90 7.88
CA TRP A 34 75.69 -17.02 8.03
C TRP A 34 74.50 -17.72 8.71
N ALA A 35 74.28 -19.01 8.46
CA ALA A 35 73.25 -19.78 9.15
C ALA A 35 73.52 -19.90 10.66
N LEU A 36 74.78 -20.04 11.08
CA LEU A 36 75.20 -20.05 12.48
C LEU A 36 75.15 -18.64 13.11
N HIS A 37 75.57 -17.61 12.38
CA HIS A 37 75.49 -16.21 12.82
C HIS A 37 74.06 -15.80 13.13
N ALA A 38 73.10 -16.18 12.27
CA ALA A 38 71.67 -15.94 12.45
C ALA A 38 71.05 -16.56 13.71
N ARG A 39 71.77 -17.44 14.44
CA ARG A 39 71.29 -18.03 15.69
C ARG A 39 71.62 -17.17 16.92
N LYS A 40 72.52 -16.18 16.80
CA LYS A 40 73.04 -15.40 17.94
C LYS A 40 72.10 -14.30 18.44
N GLY A 41 71.22 -13.77 17.59
CA GLY A 41 70.28 -12.70 17.96
C GLY A 41 69.51 -12.13 16.77
N GLN A 42 68.59 -11.19 17.02
CA GLN A 42 67.79 -10.56 15.97
C GLN A 42 68.60 -9.64 15.05
N ALA A 43 69.64 -8.98 15.56
CA ALA A 43 70.53 -8.13 14.77
C ALA A 43 71.36 -9.00 13.80
N GLU A 44 71.93 -10.08 14.31
CA GLU A 44 72.72 -11.06 13.55
C GLU A 44 71.87 -11.80 12.52
N LEU A 45 70.58 -12.03 12.81
CA LEU A 45 69.60 -12.54 11.84
C LEU A 45 69.42 -11.59 10.65
N ALA A 46 69.28 -10.28 10.90
CA ALA A 46 69.13 -9.29 9.84
C ALA A 46 70.40 -9.16 8.99
N GLU A 47 71.57 -9.18 9.62
CA GLU A 47 72.88 -9.20 8.94
C GLU A 47 73.03 -10.45 8.06
N SER A 48 72.68 -11.62 8.60
CA SER A 48 72.76 -12.90 7.89
C SER A 48 71.82 -12.95 6.68
N ILE A 49 70.62 -12.38 6.79
CA ILE A 49 69.69 -12.24 5.64
C ILE A 49 70.30 -11.33 4.57
N GLY A 50 70.87 -10.20 4.97
CA GLY A 50 71.55 -9.27 4.04
C GLY A 50 72.73 -9.92 3.32
N ALA A 51 73.52 -10.72 4.04
CA ALA A 51 74.66 -11.44 3.48
C ALA A 51 74.25 -12.60 2.57
N LEU A 52 73.30 -13.44 3.00
CA LEU A 52 72.76 -14.54 2.18
C LEU A 52 72.05 -14.03 0.92
N ARG A 53 71.41 -12.86 0.97
CA ARG A 53 70.82 -12.22 -0.22
C ARG A 53 71.88 -11.85 -1.26
N LYS A 54 73.00 -11.27 -0.82
CA LYS A 54 74.15 -10.97 -1.70
C LYS A 54 74.77 -12.26 -2.24
N LEU A 55 74.97 -13.26 -1.37
CA LEU A 55 75.54 -14.55 -1.74
C LEU A 55 74.66 -15.28 -2.75
N TYR A 56 73.33 -15.27 -2.59
CA TYR A 56 72.41 -15.88 -3.55
C TYR A 56 72.36 -15.13 -4.88
N ALA A 57 72.43 -13.79 -4.86
CA ALA A 57 72.47 -12.99 -6.09
C ALA A 57 73.70 -13.32 -6.95
N GLN A 58 74.83 -13.64 -6.33
CA GLN A 58 76.09 -13.99 -7.00
C GLN A 58 76.17 -15.47 -7.39
N SER A 59 75.76 -16.38 -6.50
CA SER A 59 75.94 -17.83 -6.69
C SER A 59 74.78 -18.51 -7.42
N LYS A 60 73.55 -18.00 -7.26
CA LYS A 60 72.30 -18.69 -7.61
C LYS A 60 72.19 -20.10 -6.99
N ASP A 61 72.93 -20.38 -5.92
CA ASP A 61 72.98 -21.68 -5.27
C ASP A 61 71.67 -22.00 -4.53
N THR A 62 71.20 -23.25 -4.68
CA THR A 62 69.91 -23.69 -4.12
C THR A 62 69.91 -23.85 -2.60
N LYS A 63 71.06 -24.18 -2.00
CA LYS A 63 71.19 -24.29 -0.54
C LYS A 63 71.25 -22.92 0.12
N VAL A 64 71.92 -21.96 -0.51
CA VAL A 64 71.92 -20.55 -0.07
C VAL A 64 70.49 -19.98 -0.14
N ARG A 65 69.76 -20.30 -1.21
CA ARG A 65 68.34 -19.93 -1.37
C ARG A 65 67.48 -20.50 -0.24
N ALA A 66 67.64 -21.77 0.08
CA ALA A 66 66.88 -22.44 1.14
C ALA A 66 67.09 -21.78 2.51
N ASP A 67 68.34 -21.48 2.87
CA ASP A 67 68.64 -20.79 4.14
C ASP A 67 68.10 -19.36 4.16
N LEU A 68 68.22 -18.63 3.04
CA LEU A 68 67.66 -17.29 2.91
C LEU A 68 66.13 -17.29 3.11
N ILE A 69 65.43 -18.23 2.48
CA ILE A 69 63.97 -18.42 2.65
C ILE A 69 63.64 -18.73 4.11
N ALA A 70 64.34 -19.69 4.73
CA ALA A 70 64.09 -20.08 6.12
C ALA A 70 64.32 -18.91 7.09
N LEU A 71 65.37 -18.11 6.91
CA LEU A 71 65.64 -16.94 7.76
C LEU A 71 64.63 -15.81 7.53
N LEU A 72 64.16 -15.57 6.30
CA LEU A 72 63.12 -14.58 6.02
C LEU A 72 61.77 -14.96 6.66
N VAL A 73 61.39 -16.24 6.61
CA VAL A 73 60.20 -16.73 7.32
C VAL A 73 60.36 -16.60 8.83
N ARG A 74 61.55 -16.92 9.38
CA ARG A 74 61.85 -16.74 10.81
C ARG A 74 61.82 -15.28 11.25
N GLN A 75 62.20 -14.34 10.38
CA GLN A 75 62.13 -12.89 10.66
C GLN A 75 60.70 -12.32 10.51
N GLY A 76 59.70 -13.14 10.16
CA GLY A 76 58.33 -12.67 9.96
C GLY A 76 58.16 -11.83 8.68
N LYS A 77 58.96 -12.11 7.63
CA LYS A 77 58.90 -11.43 6.33
C LYS A 77 58.41 -12.37 5.21
N PRO A 78 57.14 -12.83 5.26
CA PRO A 78 56.62 -13.82 4.32
C PRO A 78 56.60 -13.32 2.87
N ALA A 79 56.27 -12.05 2.63
CA ALA A 79 56.27 -11.46 1.29
C ALA A 79 57.68 -11.44 0.66
N GLU A 80 58.73 -11.15 1.45
CA GLU A 80 60.11 -11.18 0.97
C GLU A 80 60.58 -12.62 0.69
N ALA A 81 60.15 -13.61 1.48
CA ALA A 81 60.48 -15.02 1.27
C ALA A 81 59.93 -15.56 -0.06
N LEU A 82 58.69 -15.19 -0.43
CA LEU A 82 58.02 -15.66 -1.65
C LEU A 82 58.67 -15.15 -2.95
N VAL A 83 59.36 -14.01 -2.89
CA VAL A 83 60.00 -13.40 -4.07
C VAL A 83 61.51 -13.64 -4.15
N VAL A 84 62.08 -14.47 -3.26
CA VAL A 84 63.51 -14.80 -3.28
C VAL A 84 63.94 -15.35 -4.64
N CYS A 85 63.09 -16.17 -5.27
CA CYS A 85 63.31 -16.65 -6.63
C CYS A 85 62.00 -16.59 -7.45
N SER A 86 61.76 -15.46 -8.11
CA SER A 86 60.58 -15.24 -8.97
C SER A 86 60.51 -16.16 -10.19
N GLU A 87 61.64 -16.72 -10.64
CA GLU A 87 61.72 -17.62 -11.80
C GLU A 87 61.57 -19.10 -11.42
N CYS A 88 61.61 -19.43 -10.13
CA CYS A 88 61.56 -20.80 -9.65
C CYS A 88 60.14 -21.36 -9.63
N LYS A 89 59.96 -22.57 -10.16
CA LYS A 89 58.69 -23.31 -10.09
C LYS A 89 58.65 -24.19 -8.83
N PRO A 90 57.46 -24.58 -8.32
CA PRO A 90 57.33 -25.43 -7.14
C PRO A 90 58.19 -26.72 -7.16
N ASN A 91 58.39 -27.33 -8.33
CA ASN A 91 59.20 -28.54 -8.48
C ASN A 91 60.71 -28.31 -8.26
N ASN A 92 61.17 -27.06 -8.24
CA ASN A 92 62.57 -26.68 -8.10
C ASN A 92 62.97 -26.44 -6.63
N TYR A 93 62.02 -26.55 -5.69
CA TYR A 93 62.22 -26.31 -4.27
C TYR A 93 62.41 -27.62 -3.50
N THR A 94 63.29 -27.57 -2.50
CA THR A 94 63.48 -28.64 -1.52
C THR A 94 62.29 -28.73 -0.54
N SER A 95 62.19 -29.81 0.22
CA SER A 95 61.12 -30.03 1.22
C SER A 95 61.03 -28.88 2.25
N ASP A 96 62.17 -28.38 2.74
CA ASP A 96 62.22 -27.28 3.71
C ASP A 96 61.85 -25.92 3.08
N GLU A 97 62.21 -25.70 1.81
CA GLU A 97 61.78 -24.52 1.07
C GLU A 97 60.28 -24.53 0.84
N LEU A 98 59.72 -25.67 0.43
CA LEU A 98 58.29 -25.81 0.19
C LEU A 98 57.47 -25.59 1.47
N GLU A 99 57.93 -26.11 2.61
CA GLU A 99 57.26 -25.86 3.90
C GLU A 99 57.25 -24.38 4.28
N ASN A 100 58.43 -23.73 4.22
CA ASN A 100 58.57 -22.32 4.58
C ASN A 100 57.81 -21.40 3.62
N LEU A 101 57.88 -21.66 2.31
CA LEU A 101 57.14 -20.90 1.30
C LEU A 101 55.63 -21.14 1.41
N ALA A 102 55.19 -22.37 1.65
CA ALA A 102 53.76 -22.67 1.82
C ALA A 102 53.19 -21.97 3.05
N LYS A 103 53.94 -21.94 4.16
CA LYS A 103 53.59 -21.18 5.35
C LYS A 103 53.60 -19.67 5.07
N ALA A 104 54.62 -19.14 4.41
CA ALA A 104 54.71 -17.73 4.05
C ALA A 104 53.54 -17.28 3.16
N ALA A 105 53.17 -18.08 2.16
CA ALA A 105 52.02 -17.82 1.30
C ALA A 105 50.71 -17.79 2.11
N ARG A 106 50.55 -18.70 3.08
CA ARG A 106 49.38 -18.71 3.97
C ARG A 106 49.32 -17.49 4.87
N ASP A 107 50.43 -17.16 5.52
CA ASP A 107 50.58 -16.00 6.41
C ASP A 107 50.35 -14.68 5.66
N ASN A 108 50.67 -14.64 4.35
CA ASN A 108 50.40 -13.52 3.45
C ASN A 108 49.01 -13.55 2.77
N LYS A 109 48.10 -14.42 3.22
CA LYS A 109 46.73 -14.60 2.68
C LYS A 109 46.65 -15.08 1.21
N GLN A 110 47.73 -15.61 0.66
CA GLN A 110 47.78 -16.24 -0.67
C GLN A 110 47.41 -17.72 -0.57
N PHE A 111 46.17 -18.01 -0.14
CA PHE A 111 45.73 -19.37 0.22
C PHE A 111 45.81 -20.37 -0.94
N GLN A 112 45.53 -19.93 -2.16
CA GLN A 112 45.61 -20.78 -3.34
C GLN A 112 47.05 -21.20 -3.67
N GLU A 113 48.00 -20.28 -3.52
CA GLU A 113 49.42 -20.53 -3.72
C GLU A 113 49.99 -21.41 -2.61
N SER A 114 49.60 -21.14 -1.35
CA SER A 114 49.93 -21.98 -0.21
C SER A 114 49.47 -23.44 -0.40
N SER A 115 48.24 -23.64 -0.89
CA SER A 115 47.70 -24.97 -1.18
C SER A 115 48.53 -25.72 -2.24
N VAL A 116 49.00 -25.02 -3.29
CA VAL A 116 49.88 -25.60 -4.33
C VAL A 116 51.24 -25.99 -3.77
N LEU A 117 51.85 -25.14 -2.94
CA LEU A 117 53.15 -25.40 -2.32
C LEU A 117 53.07 -26.57 -1.32
N TYR A 118 52.02 -26.65 -0.51
CA TYR A 118 51.77 -27.81 0.36
C TYR A 118 51.49 -29.09 -0.42
N ALA A 119 50.74 -29.04 -1.52
CA ALA A 119 50.54 -30.20 -2.38
C ALA A 119 51.85 -30.69 -3.01
N GLN A 120 52.76 -29.76 -3.35
CA GLN A 120 54.09 -30.13 -3.83
C GLN A 120 54.97 -30.70 -2.70
N LEU A 121 54.90 -30.15 -1.48
CA LEU A 121 55.57 -30.70 -0.31
C LEU A 121 55.16 -32.15 -0.06
N GLN A 122 53.86 -32.45 -0.14
CA GLN A 122 53.32 -33.80 0.03
C GLN A 122 53.89 -34.81 -1.00
N ARG A 123 54.26 -34.34 -2.20
CA ARG A 123 54.87 -35.18 -3.25
C ARG A 123 56.37 -35.39 -3.02
N VAL A 124 57.07 -34.34 -2.61
CA VAL A 124 58.52 -34.36 -2.41
C VAL A 124 58.90 -35.06 -1.11
N ASP A 125 58.07 -34.93 -0.07
CA ASP A 125 58.27 -35.55 1.24
C ASP A 125 56.93 -35.96 1.87
N ALA A 126 56.54 -37.20 1.60
CA ALA A 126 55.26 -37.75 2.04
C ALA A 126 55.17 -38.04 3.55
N TYR A 127 56.28 -37.95 4.28
CA TYR A 127 56.32 -38.21 5.73
C TYR A 127 56.29 -36.93 6.57
N LYS A 128 56.33 -35.75 5.94
CA LYS A 128 56.24 -34.46 6.63
C LYS A 128 54.79 -34.12 6.97
N LYS A 129 54.43 -34.31 8.25
CA LYS A 129 53.08 -34.03 8.80
C LYS A 129 52.52 -32.66 8.39
N ILE A 130 53.37 -31.63 8.44
CA ILE A 130 52.99 -30.24 8.15
C ILE A 130 52.49 -30.04 6.71
N GLY A 131 52.93 -30.87 5.76
CA GLY A 131 52.47 -30.84 4.38
C GLY A 131 50.98 -31.07 4.28
N PHE A 132 50.45 -32.03 5.03
CA PHE A 132 49.03 -32.38 5.06
C PHE A 132 48.23 -31.45 5.98
N LEU A 133 48.75 -31.12 7.16
CA LEU A 133 48.08 -30.23 8.11
C LEU A 133 47.94 -28.80 7.56
N GLY A 134 49.04 -28.22 7.07
CA GLY A 134 49.04 -26.91 6.43
C GLY A 134 48.22 -26.90 5.14
N GLY A 135 48.28 -27.98 4.36
CA GLY A 135 47.47 -28.17 3.16
C GLY A 135 45.97 -28.20 3.44
N ALA A 136 45.53 -28.84 4.53
CA ALA A 136 44.14 -28.85 4.97
C ALA A 136 43.66 -27.44 5.34
N LEU A 137 44.43 -26.72 6.15
CA LEU A 137 44.09 -25.38 6.60
C LEU A 137 44.07 -24.36 5.44
N ALA A 138 45.11 -24.37 4.60
CA ALA A 138 45.18 -23.49 3.42
C ALA A 138 44.03 -23.75 2.44
N SER A 139 43.66 -25.02 2.23
CA SER A 139 42.52 -25.37 1.37
C SER A 139 41.19 -24.89 1.93
N SER A 140 41.00 -24.93 3.25
CA SER A 140 39.80 -24.40 3.91
C SER A 140 39.72 -22.88 3.83
N GLU A 141 40.83 -22.18 4.04
CA GLU A 141 40.92 -20.72 3.91
C GLU A 141 40.75 -20.25 2.45
N ALA A 142 41.07 -21.10 1.47
CA ALA A 142 40.78 -20.90 0.06
C ALA A 142 39.33 -21.24 -0.35
N GLY A 143 38.45 -21.62 0.59
CA GLY A 143 37.06 -22.03 0.32
C GLY A 143 36.91 -23.43 -0.29
N LYS A 144 37.99 -24.22 -0.38
CA LYS A 144 38.00 -25.59 -0.95
C LYS A 144 37.80 -26.64 0.13
N HIS A 145 36.63 -26.64 0.75
CA HIS A 145 36.33 -27.47 1.92
C HIS A 145 36.41 -28.99 1.66
N ALA A 146 36.02 -29.46 0.46
CA ALA A 146 36.18 -30.87 0.09
C ALA A 146 37.65 -31.29 0.03
N ALA A 147 38.51 -30.43 -0.52
CA ALA A 147 39.95 -30.67 -0.56
C ALA A 147 40.55 -30.66 0.85
N ALA A 148 40.11 -29.73 1.72
CA ALA A 148 40.51 -29.69 3.13
C ALA A 148 40.15 -30.98 3.88
N ARG A 149 38.93 -31.52 3.67
CA ARG A 149 38.50 -32.80 4.24
C ARG A 149 39.33 -33.98 3.75
N ASN A 150 39.64 -34.05 2.46
CA ASN A 150 40.51 -35.09 1.91
C ASN A 150 41.93 -35.04 2.52
N GLN A 151 42.46 -33.84 2.75
CA GLN A 151 43.75 -33.65 3.42
C GLN A 151 43.74 -34.17 4.87
N ILE A 152 42.64 -33.99 5.61
CA ILE A 152 42.46 -34.55 6.96
C ILE A 152 42.42 -36.09 6.91
N ILE A 153 41.67 -36.67 5.97
CA ILE A 153 41.57 -38.12 5.81
C ILE A 153 42.96 -38.72 5.51
N GLU A 154 43.70 -38.12 4.58
CA GLU A 154 45.05 -38.55 4.23
C GLU A 154 46.04 -38.36 5.39
N TYR A 155 45.94 -37.27 6.16
CA TYR A 155 46.73 -37.08 7.37
C TYR A 155 46.50 -38.24 8.35
N ARG A 156 45.24 -38.53 8.68
CA ARG A 156 44.88 -39.58 9.66
C ARG A 156 45.33 -40.95 9.23
N LYS A 157 45.19 -41.26 7.94
CA LYS A 157 45.63 -42.54 7.36
C LYS A 157 47.14 -42.76 7.52
N ARG A 158 47.94 -41.70 7.48
CA ARG A 158 49.41 -41.76 7.51
C ARG A 158 50.01 -41.60 8.90
N PHE A 159 49.44 -40.71 9.70
CA PHE A 159 50.05 -40.26 10.95
C PHE A 159 49.23 -40.59 12.20
N GLY A 160 48.04 -41.18 12.04
CA GLY A 160 47.10 -41.40 13.12
C GLY A 160 46.35 -40.14 13.52
N ASN A 161 45.70 -40.19 14.67
CA ASN A 161 44.91 -39.07 15.20
C ASN A 161 45.66 -38.41 16.37
N ASP A 162 46.02 -37.13 16.21
CA ASP A 162 46.68 -36.32 17.23
C ASP A 162 45.92 -35.00 17.47
N ALA A 163 46.39 -34.21 18.43
CA ALA A 163 45.74 -32.96 18.82
C ALA A 163 45.69 -31.94 17.66
N ASP A 164 46.75 -31.89 16.84
CA ASP A 164 46.88 -30.92 15.74
C ASP A 164 45.85 -31.16 14.65
N ILE A 165 45.67 -32.42 14.23
CA ILE A 165 44.67 -32.73 13.19
C ILE A 165 43.24 -32.60 13.71
N THR A 166 43.02 -32.86 15.00
CA THR A 166 41.71 -32.66 15.64
C THR A 166 41.35 -31.17 15.66
N ALA A 167 42.27 -30.30 16.05
CA ALA A 167 42.07 -28.85 16.03
C ALA A 167 41.85 -28.31 14.61
N ALA A 168 42.60 -28.81 13.62
CA ALA A 168 42.41 -28.43 12.22
C ALA A 168 41.06 -28.87 11.68
N GLU A 169 40.59 -30.08 12.00
CA GLU A 169 39.27 -30.56 11.62
C GLU A 169 38.15 -29.71 12.24
N GLU A 170 38.26 -29.33 13.51
CA GLU A 170 37.27 -28.44 14.14
C GLU A 170 37.22 -27.06 13.47
N TYR A 171 38.38 -26.47 13.17
CA TYR A 171 38.48 -25.21 12.43
C TYR A 171 37.82 -25.30 11.04
N ILE A 172 38.03 -26.42 10.34
CA ILE A 172 37.48 -26.66 9.00
C ILE A 172 35.98 -26.92 9.06
N ASN A 173 35.50 -27.69 10.02
CA ASN A 173 34.07 -28.01 10.20
C ASN A 173 33.24 -26.77 10.50
N GLN A 174 33.73 -25.85 11.32
CA GLN A 174 33.03 -24.57 11.60
C GLN A 174 32.77 -23.71 10.35
N ARG A 175 33.59 -23.88 9.30
CA ARG A 175 33.50 -23.12 8.05
C ARG A 175 32.86 -23.88 6.89
N SER A 176 32.69 -25.20 7.03
CA SER A 176 32.26 -26.07 5.92
C SER A 176 30.96 -26.83 6.16
N GLN A 177 30.47 -26.90 7.40
CA GLN A 177 29.19 -27.52 7.72
C GLN A 177 28.02 -26.59 7.38
N SER A 178 26.94 -27.16 6.85
CA SER A 178 25.65 -26.48 6.84
C SER A 178 25.18 -26.20 8.27
N LEU A 179 24.31 -25.22 8.45
CA LEU A 179 23.77 -24.89 9.77
C LEU A 179 23.06 -26.10 10.41
N SER A 180 22.37 -26.92 9.61
CA SER A 180 21.68 -28.14 10.07
C SER A 180 22.66 -29.20 10.58
N GLU A 181 23.72 -29.51 9.83
CA GLU A 181 24.77 -30.46 10.26
C GLU A 181 25.49 -29.97 11.52
N ARG A 182 25.74 -28.66 11.60
CA ARG A 182 26.34 -28.03 12.78
C ARG A 182 25.42 -28.14 13.99
N LEU A 183 24.12 -27.92 13.84
CA LEU A 183 23.16 -28.06 14.92
C LEU A 183 23.14 -29.50 15.45
N GLU A 184 23.10 -30.49 14.55
CA GLU A 184 23.14 -31.90 14.94
C GLU A 184 24.43 -32.26 15.69
N THR A 185 25.58 -31.79 15.19
CA THR A 185 26.88 -32.01 15.84
C THR A 185 26.93 -31.39 17.23
N LEU A 186 26.46 -30.15 17.38
CA LEU A 186 26.41 -29.44 18.66
C LEU A 186 25.45 -30.11 19.65
N GLN A 187 24.28 -30.58 19.19
CA GLN A 187 23.34 -31.33 20.03
C GLN A 187 23.94 -32.65 20.52
N LYS A 188 24.65 -33.39 19.66
CA LYS A 188 25.36 -34.62 20.08
C LYS A 188 26.43 -34.34 21.13
N LYS A 189 27.24 -33.29 20.94
CA LYS A 189 28.27 -32.87 21.92
C LYS A 189 27.63 -32.41 23.23
N LEU A 190 26.54 -31.65 23.17
CA LEU A 190 25.81 -31.19 24.35
C LEU A 190 25.13 -32.33 25.10
N ALA A 191 24.68 -33.39 24.41
CA ALA A 191 24.17 -34.59 25.08
C ALA A 191 25.26 -35.34 25.87
N GLN A 192 26.53 -35.25 25.45
CA GLN A 192 27.68 -35.83 26.14
C GLN A 192 28.17 -34.96 27.30
N ASP A 193 28.06 -33.64 27.19
CA ASP A 193 28.40 -32.68 28.26
C ASP A 193 27.29 -31.62 28.45
N PRO A 194 26.19 -31.96 29.15
CA PRO A 194 25.00 -31.10 29.24
C PRO A 194 25.19 -29.80 30.02
N GLN A 195 26.25 -29.68 30.82
CA GLN A 195 26.50 -28.48 31.64
C GLN A 195 27.46 -27.48 30.98
N ASN A 196 27.94 -27.81 29.79
CA ASN A 196 28.88 -26.98 29.05
C ASN A 196 28.21 -25.71 28.52
N LYS A 197 28.49 -24.58 29.19
CA LYS A 197 27.89 -23.28 28.86
C LYS A 197 28.14 -22.85 27.41
N ASP A 198 29.35 -23.10 26.90
CA ASP A 198 29.72 -22.70 25.54
C ASP A 198 28.97 -23.54 24.49
N LEU A 199 28.81 -24.84 24.73
CA LEU A 199 28.01 -25.70 23.86
C LEU A 199 26.53 -25.31 23.89
N VAL A 200 25.96 -24.99 25.06
CA VAL A 200 24.57 -24.49 25.16
C VAL A 200 24.38 -23.22 24.34
N LEU A 201 25.26 -22.22 24.50
CA LEU A 201 25.15 -20.94 23.79
C LEU A 201 25.40 -21.09 22.28
N GLN A 202 26.33 -21.94 21.86
CA GLN A 202 26.55 -22.22 20.44
C GLN A 202 25.34 -22.93 19.82
N THR A 203 24.80 -23.94 20.51
CA THR A 203 23.60 -24.68 20.05
C THR A 203 22.43 -23.72 19.92
N TYR A 204 22.22 -22.83 20.90
CA TYR A 204 21.17 -21.81 20.87
C TYR A 204 21.33 -20.86 19.67
N ARG A 205 22.54 -20.34 19.42
CA ARG A 205 22.79 -19.42 18.29
C ARG A 205 22.59 -20.10 16.94
N THR A 206 23.04 -21.35 16.78
CA THR A 206 22.83 -22.13 15.56
C THR A 206 21.34 -22.44 15.36
N ALA A 207 20.62 -22.81 16.43
CA ALA A 207 19.17 -22.99 16.39
C ALA A 207 18.43 -21.69 16.01
N ALA A 208 18.87 -20.54 16.54
CA ALA A 208 18.29 -19.24 16.18
C ALA A 208 18.47 -18.89 14.69
N GLN A 209 19.64 -19.18 14.12
CA GLN A 209 19.90 -18.97 12.68
C GLN A 209 19.03 -19.86 11.79
N LEU A 210 18.66 -21.06 12.28
CA LEU A 210 17.76 -22.00 11.61
C LEU A 210 16.28 -21.75 11.92
N GLN A 211 15.96 -20.80 12.81
CA GLN A 211 14.61 -20.62 13.36
C GLN A 211 14.03 -21.91 14.00
N ALA A 212 14.89 -22.75 14.57
CA ALA A 212 14.53 -23.99 15.25
C ALA A 212 14.02 -23.71 16.67
N TYR A 213 12.86 -23.06 16.77
CA TYR A 213 12.29 -22.56 18.03
C TYR A 213 12.13 -23.61 19.14
N PRO A 214 11.68 -24.86 18.87
CA PRO A 214 11.56 -25.87 19.91
C PRO A 214 12.89 -26.17 20.62
N VAL A 215 14.01 -26.17 19.89
CA VAL A 215 15.35 -26.37 20.45
C VAL A 215 15.75 -25.18 21.33
N GLN A 216 15.44 -23.95 20.90
CA GLN A 216 15.71 -22.75 21.70
C GLN A 216 14.92 -22.73 23.02
N ASP A 217 13.63 -23.10 22.98
CA ASP A 217 12.78 -23.19 24.17
C ASP A 217 13.30 -24.24 25.16
N GLU A 218 13.68 -25.42 24.65
CA GLU A 218 14.24 -26.50 25.47
C GLU A 218 15.52 -26.06 26.20
N LEU A 219 16.44 -25.40 25.48
CA LEU A 219 17.69 -24.89 26.06
C LEU A 219 17.44 -23.82 27.12
N ILE A 220 16.51 -22.90 26.90
CA ILE A 220 16.12 -21.87 27.88
C ILE A 220 15.50 -22.51 29.12
N GLN A 221 14.59 -23.47 28.95
CA GLN A 221 13.92 -24.14 30.08
C GLN A 221 14.91 -24.93 30.94
N ARG A 222 15.88 -25.62 30.31
CA ARG A 222 16.89 -26.40 31.03
C ARG A 222 18.01 -25.56 31.64
N HIS A 223 18.34 -24.42 31.03
CA HIS A 223 19.45 -23.56 31.48
C HIS A 223 19.03 -22.10 31.69
N PRO A 224 18.00 -21.80 32.51
CA PRO A 224 17.41 -20.46 32.59
C PRO A 224 18.38 -19.39 33.09
N LYS A 225 19.40 -19.77 33.87
CA LYS A 225 20.43 -18.85 34.39
C LYS A 225 21.40 -18.35 33.31
N LEU A 226 21.44 -18.98 32.12
CA LEU A 226 22.33 -18.59 31.02
C LEU A 226 21.70 -17.56 30.07
N PHE A 227 20.40 -17.28 30.22
CA PHE A 227 19.66 -16.40 29.32
C PHE A 227 19.08 -15.21 30.09
N SER A 228 19.31 -14.01 29.56
CA SER A 228 18.76 -12.77 30.09
C SER A 228 17.32 -12.55 29.64
N GLN A 229 16.61 -11.61 30.27
CA GLN A 229 15.29 -11.17 29.78
C GLN A 229 15.35 -10.68 28.32
N THR A 230 16.45 -10.04 27.93
CA THR A 230 16.66 -9.58 26.55
C THR A 230 16.74 -10.76 25.57
N ASP A 231 17.36 -11.87 25.96
CA ASP A 231 17.44 -13.08 25.12
C ASP A 231 16.06 -13.71 24.91
N LEU A 232 15.23 -13.73 25.97
CA LEU A 232 13.84 -14.19 25.90
C LEU A 232 13.00 -13.31 24.97
N LEU A 233 13.19 -11.99 25.02
CA LEU A 233 12.51 -11.05 24.14
C LEU A 233 12.96 -11.19 22.68
N TRP A 234 14.24 -11.46 22.41
CA TRP A 234 14.72 -11.77 21.05
C TRP A 234 14.08 -13.03 20.47
N LEU A 235 13.96 -14.09 21.28
CA LEU A 235 13.25 -15.30 20.86
C LEU A 235 11.77 -15.01 20.57
N LYS A 236 11.11 -14.26 21.45
CA LYS A 236 9.70 -13.87 21.28
C LYS A 236 9.49 -13.03 20.01
N LEU A 237 10.38 -12.07 19.74
CA LEU A 237 10.39 -11.29 18.50
C LEU A 237 10.51 -12.22 17.29
N SER A 238 11.50 -13.11 17.26
CA SER A 238 11.73 -14.00 16.13
C SER A 238 10.51 -14.90 15.83
N LYS A 239 9.90 -15.48 16.87
CA LYS A 239 8.66 -16.27 16.72
C LYS A 239 7.52 -15.43 16.14
N ALA A 240 7.31 -14.23 16.66
CA ALA A 240 6.24 -13.35 16.22
C ALA A 240 6.44 -12.87 14.77
N VAL A 241 7.68 -12.62 14.34
CA VAL A 241 7.99 -12.26 12.95
C VAL A 241 7.74 -13.42 11.98
N THR A 242 8.10 -14.65 12.37
CA THR A 242 7.82 -15.84 11.54
C THR A 242 6.32 -16.09 11.44
N GLN A 243 5.60 -15.97 12.56
CA GLN A 243 4.14 -16.07 12.59
C GLN A 243 3.49 -15.00 11.71
N LEU A 244 3.94 -13.74 11.82
CA LEU A 244 3.48 -12.63 10.99
C LEU A 244 3.67 -12.90 9.49
N ARG A 245 4.82 -13.46 9.09
CA ARG A 245 5.08 -13.76 7.67
C ARG A 245 4.10 -14.80 7.16
N LEU A 246 3.97 -15.93 7.87
CA LEU A 246 3.07 -17.02 7.49
C LEU A 246 1.61 -16.56 7.45
N SER A 247 1.16 -15.82 8.48
CA SER A 247 -0.23 -15.37 8.57
C SER A 247 -0.59 -14.32 7.51
N ARG A 248 0.38 -13.56 7.00
CA ARG A 248 0.19 -12.65 5.86
C ARG A 248 0.01 -13.41 4.54
N GLU A 249 0.70 -14.54 4.38
CA GLU A 249 0.58 -15.39 3.19
C GLU A 249 -0.76 -16.13 3.18
N THR A 250 -1.23 -16.60 4.34
CA THR A 250 -2.51 -17.32 4.47
C THR A 250 -3.72 -16.42 4.73
N ASN A 251 -3.50 -15.12 4.94
CA ASN A 251 -4.53 -14.15 5.34
C ASN A 251 -5.30 -14.55 6.62
N ASP A 252 -4.62 -15.23 7.55
CA ASP A 252 -5.19 -15.65 8.83
C ASP A 252 -5.20 -14.48 9.83
N VAL A 253 -6.35 -13.83 9.95
CA VAL A 253 -6.54 -12.64 10.79
C VAL A 253 -6.27 -12.93 12.27
N VAL A 254 -6.62 -14.11 12.77
CA VAL A 254 -6.44 -14.47 14.18
C VAL A 254 -4.95 -14.61 14.49
N GLN A 255 -4.20 -15.27 13.61
CA GLN A 255 -2.75 -15.40 13.75
C GLN A 255 -2.02 -14.06 13.56
N LEU A 256 -2.52 -13.18 12.68
CA LEU A 256 -2.04 -11.81 12.54
C LEU A 256 -2.21 -11.01 13.84
N GLU A 257 -3.35 -11.13 14.52
CA GLU A 257 -3.59 -10.47 15.81
C GLU A 257 -2.67 -11.00 16.91
N ALA A 258 -2.46 -12.32 16.97
CA ALA A 258 -1.52 -12.94 17.92
C ALA A 258 -0.08 -12.48 17.69
N ALA A 259 0.36 -12.40 16.44
CA ALA A 259 1.67 -11.85 16.07
C ALA A 259 1.79 -10.37 16.48
N TYR A 260 0.79 -9.55 16.16
CA TYR A 260 0.74 -8.14 16.57
C TYR A 260 0.85 -7.97 18.08
N ASN A 261 0.09 -8.75 18.86
CA ASN A 261 0.10 -8.66 20.33
C ASN A 261 1.48 -9.03 20.90
N SER A 262 2.11 -10.07 20.34
CA SER A 262 3.46 -10.49 20.74
C SER A 262 4.50 -9.42 20.43
N LEU A 263 4.44 -8.80 19.24
CA LEU A 263 5.32 -7.70 18.84
C LEU A 263 5.12 -6.45 19.70
N ASN A 264 3.86 -6.14 20.03
CA ASN A 264 3.52 -5.04 20.92
C ASN A 264 4.10 -5.23 22.33
N GLU A 265 4.04 -6.45 22.86
CA GLU A 265 4.62 -6.78 24.15
C GLU A 265 6.15 -6.62 24.13
N VAL A 266 6.83 -7.11 23.09
CA VAL A 266 8.28 -6.95 22.95
C VAL A 266 8.65 -5.47 22.84
N ALA A 267 7.94 -4.68 22.03
CA ALA A 267 8.20 -3.25 21.87
C ALA A 267 8.06 -2.46 23.20
N ASN A 268 7.15 -2.90 24.08
CA ASN A 268 6.90 -2.24 25.36
C ASN A 268 7.88 -2.67 26.47
N GLN A 269 8.37 -3.92 26.43
CA GLN A 269 9.29 -4.46 27.45
C GLN A 269 10.77 -4.26 27.10
N ALA A 270 11.10 -4.12 25.82
CA ALA A 270 12.48 -3.90 25.39
C ALA A 270 13.02 -2.54 25.87
N PRO A 271 14.33 -2.43 26.20
CA PRO A 271 14.93 -1.17 26.60
C PRO A 271 14.73 -0.07 25.54
N ALA A 272 14.41 1.14 26.00
CA ALA A 272 14.12 2.27 25.13
C ALA A 272 15.30 2.58 24.18
N GLY A 273 15.03 2.66 22.87
CA GLY A 273 16.04 2.94 21.85
C GLY A 273 16.96 1.77 21.50
N SER A 274 16.78 0.59 22.09
CA SER A 274 17.55 -0.61 21.72
C SER A 274 17.16 -1.14 20.34
N ASP A 275 18.08 -1.83 19.66
CA ASP A 275 17.81 -2.51 18.38
C ASP A 275 16.62 -3.47 18.46
N LEU A 276 16.47 -4.16 19.60
CA LEU A 276 15.34 -5.04 19.88
C LEU A 276 14.01 -4.27 19.85
N GLN A 277 13.92 -3.12 20.52
CA GLN A 277 12.72 -2.28 20.50
C GLN A 277 12.45 -1.75 19.10
N ILE A 278 13.49 -1.24 18.42
CA ILE A 278 13.36 -0.67 17.07
C ILE A 278 12.82 -1.71 16.09
N ASN A 279 13.36 -2.93 16.11
CA ASN A 279 12.89 -4.01 15.24
C ASN A 279 11.46 -4.44 15.60
N ALA A 280 11.14 -4.58 16.90
CA ALA A 280 9.79 -4.88 17.33
C ALA A 280 8.76 -3.84 16.87
N ILE A 281 9.09 -2.54 16.90
CA ILE A 281 8.21 -1.48 16.40
C ILE A 281 8.06 -1.55 14.87
N ARG A 282 9.14 -1.81 14.12
CA ARG A 282 9.08 -1.98 12.65
C ARG A 282 8.21 -3.17 12.26
N ASP A 283 8.35 -4.30 12.94
CA ASP A 283 7.52 -5.48 12.67
C ASP A 283 6.08 -5.29 13.15
N ARG A 284 5.87 -4.62 14.30
CA ARG A 284 4.51 -4.23 14.76
C ARG A 284 3.83 -3.31 13.75
N MET A 285 4.57 -2.41 13.12
CA MET A 285 4.04 -1.55 12.05
C MET A 285 3.56 -2.39 10.86
N ALA A 286 4.33 -3.39 10.44
CA ALA A 286 3.92 -4.32 9.39
C ALA A 286 2.66 -5.12 9.76
N ALA A 287 2.58 -5.61 11.01
CA ALA A 287 1.39 -6.30 11.52
C ALA A 287 0.18 -5.36 11.62
N SER A 288 0.40 -4.10 12.02
CA SER A 288 -0.64 -3.07 12.07
C SER A 288 -1.24 -2.80 10.70
N ILE A 289 -0.39 -2.69 9.67
CA ILE A 289 -0.82 -2.53 8.28
C ILE A 289 -1.67 -3.73 7.83
N ALA A 290 -1.20 -4.96 8.08
CA ALA A 290 -1.93 -6.17 7.71
C ALA A 290 -3.31 -6.28 8.40
N LEU A 291 -3.42 -5.76 9.63
CA LEU A 291 -4.66 -5.75 10.42
C LEU A 291 -5.56 -4.53 10.17
N GLY A 292 -5.22 -3.63 9.24
CA GLY A 292 -5.99 -2.42 9.02
C GLY A 292 -5.86 -1.37 10.14
N LYS A 293 -4.86 -1.48 11.03
CA LYS A 293 -4.58 -0.57 12.14
C LYS A 293 -3.68 0.59 11.70
N ASP A 294 -4.15 1.34 10.71
CA ASP A 294 -3.48 2.49 10.09
C ASP A 294 -2.95 3.51 11.11
N LYS A 295 -3.75 3.90 12.11
CA LYS A 295 -3.33 4.86 13.16
C LYS A 295 -2.12 4.37 13.95
N GLN A 296 -2.14 3.10 14.36
CA GLN A 296 -1.00 2.50 15.08
C GLN A 296 0.24 2.47 14.20
N ALA A 297 0.12 2.11 12.93
CA ALA A 297 1.25 2.10 12.00
C ALA A 297 1.86 3.50 11.81
N LEU A 298 1.04 4.55 11.76
CA LEU A 298 1.51 5.93 11.68
C LEU A 298 2.19 6.38 12.99
N GLU A 299 1.67 5.99 14.15
CA GLU A 299 2.32 6.21 15.44
C GLU A 299 3.68 5.50 15.53
N ASP A 300 3.75 4.25 15.08
CA ASP A 300 4.98 3.45 15.02
C ASP A 300 6.05 4.14 14.17
N TYR A 301 5.70 4.61 12.98
CA TYR A 301 6.63 5.38 12.15
C TYR A 301 7.06 6.70 12.80
N ASN A 302 6.13 7.39 13.46
CA ASN A 302 6.43 8.65 14.17
C ASN A 302 7.42 8.45 15.33
N MET A 303 7.39 7.29 16.00
CA MET A 303 8.40 6.91 16.99
C MET A 303 9.74 6.61 16.31
N LEU A 304 9.72 5.76 15.28
CA LEU A 304 10.92 5.34 14.55
C LEU A 304 11.70 6.52 13.94
N ARG A 305 11.01 7.47 13.29
CA ARG A 305 11.66 8.64 12.67
C ARG A 305 12.37 9.56 13.67
N ARG A 306 12.00 9.53 14.96
CA ARG A 306 12.66 10.31 16.02
C ARG A 306 13.97 9.67 16.45
N ILE A 307 14.11 8.35 16.27
CA ILE A 307 15.29 7.58 16.63
C ILE A 307 16.37 7.68 15.54
N GLY A 308 15.95 7.83 14.28
CA GLY A 308 16.87 8.05 13.15
C GLY A 308 16.21 7.81 11.80
N GLU A 309 17.02 7.89 10.74
CA GLU A 309 16.57 7.56 9.40
C GLU A 309 16.13 6.09 9.31
N GLN A 310 14.98 5.87 8.67
CA GLN A 310 14.41 4.53 8.52
C GLN A 310 14.79 3.89 7.18
N PRO A 311 15.00 2.56 7.16
CA PRO A 311 15.28 1.85 5.92
C PRO A 311 14.10 1.94 4.95
N GLN A 312 14.38 1.73 3.66
CA GLN A 312 13.42 1.90 2.57
C GLN A 312 12.13 1.09 2.77
N TYR A 313 12.22 -0.16 3.24
CA TYR A 313 11.03 -0.99 3.49
C TYR A 313 10.10 -0.40 4.56
N VAL A 314 10.64 0.31 5.56
CA VAL A 314 9.85 1.01 6.59
C VAL A 314 9.22 2.27 6.01
N LYS A 315 9.93 3.00 5.13
CA LYS A 315 9.36 4.12 4.37
C LYS A 315 8.21 3.65 3.48
N GLU A 316 8.33 2.48 2.86
CA GLU A 316 7.27 1.86 2.05
C GLU A 316 6.04 1.45 2.89
N GLN A 317 6.27 0.88 4.08
CA GLN A 317 5.22 0.60 5.07
C GLN A 317 4.54 1.91 5.53
N TYR A 318 5.29 2.98 5.73
CA TYR A 318 4.74 4.28 6.08
C TYR A 318 3.84 4.85 4.98
N ALA A 319 4.27 4.76 3.72
CA ALA A 319 3.43 5.13 2.59
C ALA A 319 2.14 4.29 2.55
N GLN A 320 2.22 2.98 2.86
CA GLN A 320 1.04 2.12 2.90
C GLN A 320 0.07 2.52 4.03
N ALA A 321 0.60 2.80 5.23
CA ALA A 321 -0.19 3.30 6.35
C ALA A 321 -0.83 4.66 6.03
N LEU A 322 -0.14 5.54 5.31
CA LEU A 322 -0.68 6.81 4.84
C LEU A 322 -1.83 6.60 3.85
N SER A 323 -1.70 5.69 2.86
CA SER A 323 -2.80 5.35 1.95
C SER A 323 -4.02 4.85 2.71
N MET A 324 -3.82 3.91 3.65
CA MET A 324 -4.91 3.35 4.48
C MET A 324 -5.64 4.41 5.31
N ASN A 325 -4.90 5.39 5.87
CA ASN A 325 -5.46 6.51 6.64
C ASN A 325 -6.04 7.62 5.75
N GLY A 326 -6.08 7.43 4.42
CA GLY A 326 -6.64 8.40 3.48
C GLY A 326 -5.72 9.59 3.21
N SER A 327 -4.40 9.39 3.23
CA SER A 327 -3.38 10.39 2.89
C SER A 327 -2.63 10.08 1.60
N PRO A 328 -3.33 10.03 0.44
CA PRO A 328 -2.78 9.53 -0.81
C PRO A 328 -1.72 10.44 -1.42
N ILE A 329 -1.74 11.75 -1.13
CA ILE A 329 -0.75 12.71 -1.67
C ILE A 329 0.65 12.35 -1.15
N THR A 330 0.76 12.20 0.16
CA THR A 330 2.05 11.92 0.81
C THR A 330 2.51 10.49 0.53
N ALA A 331 1.59 9.52 0.53
CA ALA A 331 1.90 8.13 0.16
C ALA A 331 2.49 8.04 -1.25
N ARG A 332 1.83 8.69 -2.23
CA ARG A 332 2.31 8.73 -3.62
C ARG A 332 3.70 9.32 -3.74
N SER A 333 3.99 10.43 -3.06
CA SER A 333 5.33 11.07 -3.09
C SER A 333 6.41 10.08 -2.65
N ILE A 334 6.19 9.37 -1.54
CA ILE A 334 7.14 8.40 -1.01
C ILE A 334 7.32 7.23 -1.99
N TYR A 335 6.25 6.69 -2.57
CA TYR A 335 6.38 5.63 -3.57
C TYR A 335 7.13 6.11 -4.82
N GLN A 336 6.96 7.36 -5.23
CA GLN A 336 7.70 7.95 -6.35
C GLN A 336 9.18 8.10 -6.04
N GLU A 337 9.55 8.51 -4.82
CA GLU A 337 10.94 8.58 -4.37
C GLU A 337 11.60 7.19 -4.41
N ILE A 338 10.94 6.17 -3.84
CA ILE A 338 11.39 4.77 -3.85
C ILE A 338 11.55 4.27 -5.30
N MET A 339 10.64 4.63 -6.20
CA MET A 339 10.71 4.27 -7.61
C MET A 339 11.94 4.87 -8.31
N GLN A 340 12.25 6.15 -8.06
CA GLN A 340 13.43 6.78 -8.65
C GLN A 340 14.73 6.14 -8.16
N GLN A 341 14.79 5.76 -6.88
CA GLN A 341 15.92 5.02 -6.33
C GLN A 341 16.10 3.65 -7.00
N GLN A 342 15.03 2.84 -7.08
CA GLN A 342 15.11 1.53 -7.75
C GLN A 342 15.56 1.63 -9.21
N LYS A 343 15.06 2.65 -9.94
CA LYS A 343 15.50 2.93 -11.32
C LYS A 343 16.97 3.31 -11.40
N ALA A 344 17.46 4.14 -10.47
CA ALA A 344 18.86 4.54 -10.43
C ALA A 344 19.81 3.36 -10.12
N GLU A 345 19.38 2.46 -9.23
CA GLU A 345 20.19 1.31 -8.79
C GLU A 345 20.18 0.14 -9.78
N SER A 346 19.03 -0.16 -10.38
CA SER A 346 18.82 -1.40 -11.14
C SER A 346 18.28 -1.20 -12.56
N GLY A 347 17.92 0.03 -12.95
CA GLY A 347 17.22 0.32 -14.21
C GLY A 347 15.77 -0.18 -14.27
N ALA A 348 15.30 -0.89 -13.26
CA ALA A 348 13.97 -1.49 -13.20
C ALA A 348 13.20 -1.08 -11.94
N VAL A 349 11.88 -1.26 -11.97
CA VAL A 349 10.99 -1.05 -10.82
C VAL A 349 10.37 -2.38 -10.44
N SER A 350 10.39 -2.72 -9.16
CA SER A 350 9.79 -3.97 -8.70
C SER A 350 8.28 -4.04 -9.02
N PRO A 351 7.75 -5.22 -9.41
CA PRO A 351 6.32 -5.44 -9.64
C PRO A 351 5.44 -4.97 -8.47
N ASN A 352 5.84 -5.29 -7.24
CA ASN A 352 5.12 -4.87 -6.03
C ASN A 352 5.01 -3.33 -5.90
N LEU A 353 6.11 -2.59 -6.12
CA LEU A 353 6.07 -1.13 -6.09
C LEU A 353 5.23 -0.54 -7.24
N THR A 354 5.28 -1.17 -8.41
CA THR A 354 4.43 -0.77 -9.56
C THR A 354 2.95 -0.87 -9.20
N GLY A 355 2.51 -1.98 -8.60
CA GLY A 355 1.14 -2.13 -8.12
C GLY A 355 0.72 -1.06 -7.11
N LYS A 356 1.59 -0.74 -6.13
CA LYS A 356 1.34 0.32 -5.13
C LYS A 356 1.25 1.71 -5.75
N LEU A 357 2.05 2.00 -6.78
CA LEU A 357 1.99 3.26 -7.52
C LEU A 357 0.70 3.37 -8.35
N VAL A 358 0.24 2.27 -8.96
CA VAL A 358 -1.05 2.22 -9.67
C VAL A 358 -2.20 2.54 -8.71
N GLU A 359 -2.21 1.92 -7.54
CA GLU A 359 -3.20 2.20 -6.49
C GLU A 359 -3.13 3.66 -6.03
N ALA A 360 -1.94 4.18 -5.71
CA ALA A 360 -1.77 5.56 -5.28
C ALA A 360 -2.15 6.60 -6.35
N ASP A 361 -1.87 6.33 -7.62
CA ASP A 361 -2.34 7.16 -8.74
C ASP A 361 -3.87 7.12 -8.86
N ALA A 362 -4.49 5.93 -8.70
CA ALA A 362 -5.93 5.77 -8.76
C ALA A 362 -6.65 6.46 -7.59
N ASP A 363 -6.13 6.37 -6.36
CA ASP A 363 -6.63 7.10 -5.18
C ASP A 363 -6.56 8.61 -5.37
N MET A 364 -5.51 9.06 -6.07
CA MET A 364 -5.36 10.44 -6.48
C MET A 364 -6.26 10.82 -7.66
N GLY A 365 -6.96 9.89 -8.31
CA GLY A 365 -7.76 10.15 -9.51
C GLY A 365 -6.91 10.43 -10.77
N PHE A 366 -5.64 10.03 -10.79
CA PHE A 366 -4.76 10.07 -11.95
C PHE A 366 -4.82 8.76 -12.73
N TYR A 367 -6.03 8.41 -13.21
CA TYR A 367 -6.27 7.14 -13.89
C TYR A 367 -5.45 6.94 -15.16
N THR A 368 -5.14 8.02 -15.89
CA THR A 368 -4.27 7.94 -17.08
C THR A 368 -2.84 7.55 -16.70
N ASP A 369 -2.24 8.18 -15.70
CA ASP A 369 -0.91 7.83 -15.18
C ASP A 369 -0.89 6.38 -14.69
N ALA A 370 -1.93 5.97 -13.95
CA ALA A 370 -2.09 4.59 -13.50
C ALA A 370 -2.17 3.61 -14.69
N GLN A 371 -2.92 3.93 -15.75
CA GLN A 371 -3.01 3.11 -16.95
C GLN A 371 -1.66 2.99 -17.67
N GLU A 372 -0.87 4.06 -17.73
CA GLU A 372 0.48 4.02 -18.29
C GLU A 372 1.40 3.09 -17.48
N ARG A 373 1.32 3.14 -16.14
CA ARG A 373 2.07 2.21 -15.27
C ARG A 373 1.65 0.76 -15.49
N VAL A 374 0.35 0.50 -15.54
CA VAL A 374 -0.19 -0.85 -15.81
C VAL A 374 0.33 -1.39 -17.16
N LYS A 375 0.40 -0.55 -18.21
CA LYS A 375 1.00 -0.94 -19.50
C LYS A 375 2.48 -1.26 -19.38
N SER A 376 3.23 -0.47 -18.61
CA SER A 376 4.67 -0.68 -18.40
C SER A 376 5.01 -1.88 -17.50
N TRP A 377 4.05 -2.39 -16.74
CA TRP A 377 4.27 -3.51 -15.80
C TRP A 377 4.62 -4.81 -16.53
N ASN A 378 3.88 -5.14 -17.59
CA ASN A 378 4.05 -6.30 -18.47
C ASN A 378 4.62 -7.60 -17.80
N PRO A 379 4.00 -8.09 -16.70
CA PRO A 379 4.37 -9.36 -16.09
C PRO A 379 4.23 -10.51 -17.09
N LYS A 380 5.18 -11.46 -17.07
CA LYS A 380 5.03 -12.74 -17.77
C LYS A 380 3.90 -13.55 -17.14
N LYS A 381 3.18 -14.37 -17.92
CA LYS A 381 2.13 -15.25 -17.40
C LYS A 381 2.65 -16.22 -16.34
N ASN A 382 3.81 -16.82 -16.60
CA ASN A 382 4.47 -17.74 -15.69
C ASN A 382 5.83 -17.19 -15.25
N VAL A 383 6.25 -17.57 -14.05
CA VAL A 383 7.60 -17.33 -13.52
C VAL A 383 8.15 -18.63 -12.94
N PRO A 384 9.48 -18.83 -12.92
CA PRO A 384 10.06 -19.96 -12.20
C PRO A 384 9.69 -19.89 -10.72
N ASP A 385 9.43 -21.05 -10.13
CA ASP A 385 9.31 -21.20 -8.68
C ASP A 385 10.63 -20.84 -7.99
N PHE A 386 10.64 -20.71 -6.66
CA PHE A 386 11.85 -20.35 -5.91
C PHE A 386 13.03 -21.30 -6.18
N THR A 387 12.75 -22.59 -6.44
CA THR A 387 13.79 -23.59 -6.74
C THR A 387 14.26 -23.57 -8.20
N HIS A 388 13.61 -22.80 -9.07
CA HIS A 388 13.83 -22.74 -10.51
C HIS A 388 13.68 -24.11 -11.20
N THR A 389 12.87 -25.00 -10.63
CA THR A 389 12.64 -26.36 -11.16
C THR A 389 11.30 -26.47 -11.88
N ARG A 390 10.36 -25.56 -11.61
CA ARG A 390 9.02 -25.55 -12.23
C ARG A 390 8.60 -24.13 -12.56
N GLU A 391 7.74 -23.99 -13.56
CA GLU A 391 7.00 -22.74 -13.78
C GLU A 391 5.74 -22.72 -12.90
N ILE A 392 5.48 -21.58 -12.28
CA ILE A 392 4.26 -21.27 -11.52
C ILE A 392 3.59 -20.03 -12.11
N ASP A 393 2.29 -19.90 -11.89
CA ASP A 393 1.54 -18.72 -12.31
C ASP A 393 2.10 -17.46 -11.63
N ASN A 394 2.26 -16.40 -12.42
CA ASN A 394 2.73 -15.13 -11.91
C ASN A 394 1.55 -14.37 -11.27
N PRO A 395 1.56 -14.11 -9.95
CA PRO A 395 0.45 -13.45 -9.28
C PRO A 395 0.21 -12.02 -9.78
N TYR A 396 1.19 -11.41 -10.46
CA TYR A 396 1.07 -10.06 -11.02
C TYR A 396 0.36 -10.01 -12.37
N TYR A 397 0.26 -11.13 -13.11
CA TYR A 397 -0.35 -11.18 -14.43
C TYR A 397 -1.84 -10.81 -14.37
N ASP A 398 -2.60 -11.53 -13.55
CA ASP A 398 -4.03 -11.29 -13.34
C ASP A 398 -4.26 -9.92 -12.69
N GLN A 399 -3.40 -9.55 -11.74
CA GLN A 399 -3.47 -8.26 -11.05
C GLN A 399 -3.37 -7.08 -12.03
N GLN A 400 -2.44 -7.14 -12.99
CA GLN A 400 -2.32 -6.13 -14.05
C GLN A 400 -3.61 -6.03 -14.87
N PHE A 401 -4.17 -7.16 -15.29
CA PHE A 401 -5.39 -7.20 -16.11
C PHE A 401 -6.59 -6.61 -15.35
N PHE A 402 -6.77 -6.99 -14.09
CA PHE A 402 -7.86 -6.50 -13.26
C PHE A 402 -7.71 -5.01 -12.93
N TRP A 403 -6.48 -4.51 -12.74
CA TRP A 403 -6.24 -3.07 -12.63
C TRP A 403 -6.67 -2.32 -13.89
N ASN A 404 -6.37 -2.84 -15.07
CA ASN A 404 -6.80 -2.21 -16.32
C ASN A 404 -8.33 -2.09 -16.40
N ALA A 405 -9.07 -3.14 -16.05
CA ALA A 405 -10.54 -3.11 -16.04
C ALA A 405 -11.09 -2.09 -15.02
N ARG A 406 -10.53 -2.03 -13.80
CA ARG A 406 -10.91 -1.02 -12.79
C ARG A 406 -10.67 0.41 -13.29
N LEU A 407 -9.49 0.66 -13.85
CA LEU A 407 -9.11 1.98 -14.35
C LEU A 407 -9.97 2.42 -15.53
N GLU A 408 -10.35 1.51 -16.43
CA GLU A 408 -11.31 1.83 -17.50
C GLU A 408 -12.65 2.29 -16.92
N ALA A 409 -13.20 1.58 -15.94
CA ALA A 409 -14.46 1.97 -15.29
C ALA A 409 -14.35 3.30 -14.55
N TRP A 410 -13.30 3.48 -13.72
CA TRP A 410 -13.08 4.73 -12.98
C TRP A 410 -12.72 5.91 -13.87
N ASN A 411 -12.27 5.67 -15.10
CA ASN A 411 -12.07 6.69 -16.12
C ASN A 411 -13.32 6.88 -17.01
N GLY A 412 -14.48 6.33 -16.63
CA GLY A 412 -15.78 6.53 -17.30
C GLY A 412 -16.19 5.47 -18.31
N ASN A 413 -15.30 4.52 -18.66
CA ASN A 413 -15.50 3.51 -19.70
C ASN A 413 -16.09 2.20 -19.15
N HIS A 414 -17.22 2.28 -18.44
CA HIS A 414 -17.87 1.09 -17.83
C HIS A 414 -18.16 -0.05 -18.82
N LYS A 415 -18.57 0.27 -20.05
CA LYS A 415 -18.83 -0.73 -21.10
C LYS A 415 -17.58 -1.51 -21.47
N LYS A 416 -16.44 -0.82 -21.61
CA LYS A 416 -15.15 -1.44 -21.95
C LYS A 416 -14.64 -2.28 -20.79
N ALA A 417 -14.73 -1.77 -19.57
CA ALA A 417 -14.36 -2.52 -18.36
C ALA A 417 -15.16 -3.84 -18.24
N ALA A 418 -16.49 -3.78 -18.42
CA ALA A 418 -17.33 -4.97 -18.42
C ALA A 418 -16.93 -5.95 -19.52
N ALA A 419 -16.72 -5.47 -20.75
CA ALA A 419 -16.29 -6.32 -21.87
C ALA A 419 -14.92 -6.99 -21.63
N LEU A 420 -13.97 -6.31 -20.96
CA LEU A 420 -12.69 -6.91 -20.57
C LEU A 420 -12.88 -8.08 -19.60
N MET A 421 -13.76 -7.92 -18.61
CA MET A 421 -14.06 -8.99 -17.65
C MET A 421 -14.87 -10.12 -18.28
N ASP A 422 -15.84 -9.81 -19.15
CA ASP A 422 -16.62 -10.81 -19.88
C ASP A 422 -15.71 -11.66 -20.78
N ALA A 423 -14.72 -11.04 -21.44
CA ALA A 423 -13.72 -11.76 -22.24
C ALA A 423 -12.82 -12.66 -21.38
N TRP A 424 -12.37 -12.16 -20.22
CA TRP A 424 -11.58 -12.96 -19.27
C TRP A 424 -12.35 -14.19 -18.78
N LEU A 425 -13.60 -14.00 -18.36
CA LEU A 425 -14.48 -15.07 -17.86
C LEU A 425 -14.88 -16.06 -18.95
N ALA A 426 -14.87 -15.67 -20.23
CA ALA A 426 -15.07 -16.61 -21.33
C ALA A 426 -13.91 -17.62 -21.45
N GLU A 427 -12.68 -17.19 -21.14
CA GLU A 427 -11.49 -18.06 -21.13
C GLU A 427 -11.29 -18.75 -19.78
N HIS A 428 -11.71 -18.11 -18.68
CA HIS A 428 -11.52 -18.56 -17.30
C HIS A 428 -12.87 -18.60 -16.55
N PRO A 429 -13.82 -19.48 -16.94
CA PRO A 429 -15.18 -19.47 -16.42
C PRO A 429 -15.30 -19.80 -14.93
N GLY A 430 -14.25 -20.32 -14.30
CA GLY A 430 -14.21 -20.65 -12.88
C GLY A 430 -13.40 -19.68 -12.02
N ASP A 431 -13.01 -18.52 -12.54
CA ASP A 431 -12.25 -17.52 -11.76
C ASP A 431 -13.20 -16.68 -10.87
N PRO A 432 -13.23 -16.91 -9.54
CA PRO A 432 -14.13 -16.19 -8.64
C PRO A 432 -13.76 -14.71 -8.51
N TRP A 433 -12.49 -14.34 -8.66
CA TRP A 433 -12.04 -12.95 -8.50
C TRP A 433 -12.45 -12.09 -9.71
N ALA A 434 -12.44 -12.67 -10.90
CA ALA A 434 -13.00 -12.04 -12.09
C ALA A 434 -14.52 -11.86 -11.99
N MET A 435 -15.26 -12.86 -11.49
CA MET A 435 -16.70 -12.75 -11.23
C MET A 435 -17.01 -11.64 -10.23
N ILE A 436 -16.25 -11.59 -9.13
CA ILE A 436 -16.32 -10.53 -8.13
C ILE A 436 -16.12 -9.16 -8.77
N LEU A 437 -15.05 -8.96 -9.55
CA LEU A 437 -14.78 -7.67 -10.18
C LEU A 437 -15.88 -7.34 -11.20
N ARG A 438 -16.41 -8.33 -11.92
CA ARG A 438 -17.55 -8.12 -12.82
C ARG A 438 -18.81 -7.68 -12.08
N GLY A 439 -19.03 -8.18 -10.87
CA GLY A 439 -20.05 -7.73 -9.92
C GLY A 439 -19.82 -6.29 -9.46
N ASP A 440 -18.59 -5.93 -9.07
CA ASP A 440 -18.22 -4.56 -8.71
C ASP A 440 -18.49 -3.58 -9.86
N LEU A 441 -18.13 -3.95 -11.09
CA LEU A 441 -18.38 -3.15 -12.28
C LEU A 441 -19.87 -2.94 -12.55
N ALA A 442 -20.70 -3.98 -12.32
CA ALA A 442 -22.14 -3.87 -12.42
C ALA A 442 -22.70 -2.92 -11.34
N TYR A 443 -22.24 -3.08 -10.10
CA TYR A 443 -22.63 -2.22 -8.97
C TYR A 443 -22.26 -0.75 -9.21
N TRP A 444 -21.02 -0.47 -9.64
CA TRP A 444 -20.58 0.88 -9.99
C TRP A 444 -21.36 1.49 -11.16
N ASN A 445 -21.90 0.65 -12.04
CA ASN A 445 -22.76 1.06 -13.15
C ASN A 445 -24.25 1.19 -12.77
N GLY A 446 -24.59 1.10 -11.48
CA GLY A 446 -25.96 1.22 -10.96
C GLY A 446 -26.81 -0.05 -11.09
N LYS A 447 -26.21 -1.20 -11.39
CA LYS A 447 -26.91 -2.48 -11.60
C LYS A 447 -26.74 -3.42 -10.41
N GLY A 448 -27.44 -3.12 -9.33
CA GLY A 448 -27.33 -3.88 -8.08
C GLY A 448 -27.81 -5.34 -8.18
N ASP A 449 -28.83 -5.62 -8.98
CA ASP A 449 -29.35 -6.99 -9.11
C ASP A 449 -28.38 -7.84 -9.95
N GLU A 450 -27.80 -7.26 -11.01
CA GLU A 450 -26.72 -7.90 -11.78
C GLU A 450 -25.48 -8.16 -10.92
N ALA A 451 -25.11 -7.20 -10.05
CA ALA A 451 -23.96 -7.36 -9.15
C ALA A 451 -24.13 -8.54 -8.18
N ILE A 452 -25.29 -8.66 -7.53
CA ILE A 452 -25.59 -9.78 -6.62
C ILE A 452 -25.48 -11.13 -7.33
N LYS A 453 -25.95 -11.24 -8.58
CA LYS A 453 -25.83 -12.49 -9.35
C LYS A 453 -24.37 -12.90 -9.54
N TRP A 454 -23.50 -11.97 -9.89
CA TRP A 454 -22.06 -12.24 -10.04
C TRP A 454 -21.39 -12.61 -8.72
N TYR A 455 -21.75 -11.93 -7.63
CA TYR A 455 -21.22 -12.26 -6.31
C TYR A 455 -21.67 -13.65 -5.84
N GLU A 456 -22.93 -14.03 -6.05
CA GLU A 456 -23.41 -15.38 -5.72
C GLU A 456 -22.71 -16.46 -6.57
N GLN A 457 -22.53 -16.24 -7.87
CA GLN A 457 -21.75 -17.16 -8.71
C GLN A 457 -20.31 -17.31 -8.23
N ALA A 458 -19.66 -16.23 -7.80
CA ALA A 458 -18.31 -16.29 -7.28
C ALA A 458 -18.19 -17.16 -6.02
N LYS A 459 -19.25 -17.26 -5.19
CA LYS A 459 -19.26 -18.07 -3.98
C LYS A 459 -19.15 -19.57 -4.27
N ASP A 460 -19.63 -20.02 -5.43
CA ASP A 460 -19.53 -21.42 -5.87
C ASP A 460 -18.08 -21.84 -6.21
N HIS A 461 -17.18 -20.86 -6.41
CA HIS A 461 -15.80 -21.07 -6.87
C HIS A 461 -14.73 -20.59 -5.89
N ILE A 462 -15.10 -20.09 -4.71
CA ILE A 462 -14.16 -19.53 -3.72
C ILE A 462 -14.23 -20.28 -2.38
N SER A 463 -13.12 -20.28 -1.63
CA SER A 463 -13.05 -20.96 -0.33
C SER A 463 -14.06 -20.38 0.69
N PRO A 464 -14.57 -21.18 1.64
CA PRO A 464 -15.51 -20.71 2.67
C PRO A 464 -15.01 -19.48 3.44
N GLU A 465 -13.72 -19.42 3.75
CA GLU A 465 -13.09 -18.30 4.47
C GLU A 465 -13.15 -17.01 3.64
N SER A 466 -12.99 -17.12 2.31
CA SER A 466 -13.00 -15.99 1.39
C SER A 466 -14.43 -15.52 1.06
N GLN A 467 -15.45 -16.35 1.25
CA GLN A 467 -16.85 -15.96 1.05
C GLN A 467 -17.28 -14.82 1.98
N ILE A 468 -16.59 -14.61 3.11
CA ILE A 468 -16.84 -13.49 4.04
C ILE A 468 -16.74 -12.15 3.30
N TRP A 469 -15.71 -11.99 2.45
CA TRP A 469 -15.51 -10.77 1.67
C TRP A 469 -16.65 -10.56 0.67
N VAL A 470 -17.09 -11.63 0.00
CA VAL A 470 -18.20 -11.59 -0.98
C VAL A 470 -19.52 -11.26 -0.31
N ASN A 471 -19.81 -11.88 0.83
CA ASN A 471 -20.99 -11.58 1.64
C ASN A 471 -21.02 -10.12 2.07
N ASN A 472 -19.86 -9.51 2.35
CA ASN A 472 -19.78 -8.09 2.64
C ASN A 472 -20.14 -7.22 1.41
N GLN A 473 -19.74 -7.61 0.19
CA GLN A 473 -20.16 -6.90 -1.03
C GLN A 473 -21.68 -7.02 -1.24
N ILE A 474 -22.25 -8.21 -1.07
CA ILE A 474 -23.71 -8.43 -1.16
C ILE A 474 -24.45 -7.58 -0.13
N ALA A 475 -23.99 -7.55 1.13
CA ALA A 475 -24.55 -6.71 2.17
C ALA A 475 -24.52 -5.22 1.81
N ASN A 476 -23.42 -4.75 1.20
CA ASN A 476 -23.33 -3.36 0.72
C ASN A 476 -24.38 -3.04 -0.33
N VAL A 477 -24.61 -3.94 -1.29
CA VAL A 477 -25.67 -3.76 -2.29
C VAL A 477 -27.06 -3.75 -1.64
N TRP A 478 -27.33 -4.64 -0.68
CA TRP A 478 -28.61 -4.65 0.04
C TRP A 478 -28.81 -3.38 0.87
N MET A 479 -27.79 -2.92 1.59
CA MET A 479 -27.87 -1.65 2.34
C MET A 479 -28.10 -0.46 1.41
N SER A 480 -27.46 -0.40 0.24
CA SER A 480 -27.63 0.71 -0.72
C SER A 480 -28.99 0.67 -1.44
N THR A 481 -29.58 -0.50 -1.63
CA THR A 481 -30.91 -0.68 -2.26
C THR A 481 -32.06 -0.69 -1.25
N GLY A 482 -31.76 -0.51 0.04
CA GLY A 482 -32.75 -0.50 1.10
C GLY A 482 -33.30 -1.87 1.47
N ASN A 483 -32.68 -2.98 1.07
CA ASN A 483 -33.05 -4.34 1.48
C ASN A 483 -32.54 -4.67 2.89
N TRP A 484 -33.01 -3.91 3.88
CA TRP A 484 -32.60 -4.08 5.27
C TRP A 484 -33.09 -5.38 5.91
N GLY A 485 -34.13 -6.01 5.35
CA GLY A 485 -34.57 -7.35 5.75
C GLY A 485 -33.48 -8.40 5.53
N ALA A 486 -32.91 -8.45 4.33
CA ALA A 486 -31.81 -9.37 4.01
C ALA A 486 -30.54 -9.07 4.83
N VAL A 487 -30.21 -7.78 5.03
CA VAL A 487 -29.08 -7.38 5.89
C VAL A 487 -29.30 -7.81 7.34
N LYS A 488 -30.52 -7.65 7.88
CA LYS A 488 -30.87 -8.12 9.23
C LYS A 488 -30.71 -9.62 9.37
N GLU A 489 -31.17 -10.40 8.38
CA GLU A 489 -31.03 -11.85 8.40
C GLU A 489 -29.55 -12.27 8.38
N MET A 490 -28.75 -11.68 7.50
CA MET A 490 -27.30 -11.92 7.46
C MET A 490 -26.66 -11.55 8.80
N ALA A 491 -26.90 -10.34 9.31
CA ALA A 491 -26.34 -9.86 10.57
C ALA A 491 -26.69 -10.77 11.77
N SER A 492 -27.87 -11.41 11.77
CA SER A 492 -28.29 -12.30 12.86
C SER A 492 -27.48 -13.61 12.96
N LYS A 493 -26.78 -13.98 11.88
CA LYS A 493 -25.95 -15.19 11.79
C LYS A 493 -24.47 -14.92 12.04
N LEU A 494 -24.07 -13.65 12.23
CA LEU A 494 -22.68 -13.23 12.37
C LEU A 494 -22.37 -12.86 13.82
N ASP A 495 -21.22 -13.31 14.34
CA ASP A 495 -20.71 -12.79 15.61
C ASP A 495 -20.06 -11.42 15.38
N ARG A 496 -20.39 -10.47 16.27
CA ARG A 496 -19.81 -9.13 16.26
C ARG A 496 -18.40 -9.07 16.82
N LYS A 497 -18.00 -10.09 17.57
CA LYS A 497 -16.63 -10.24 18.11
C LYS A 497 -15.67 -10.89 17.13
N ASP A 498 -16.18 -11.57 16.11
CA ASP A 498 -15.34 -12.22 15.10
C ASP A 498 -14.60 -11.16 14.26
N PRO A 499 -13.25 -11.13 14.31
CA PRO A 499 -12.45 -10.18 13.55
C PRO A 499 -12.69 -10.24 12.04
N ALA A 500 -13.06 -11.39 11.48
CA ALA A 500 -13.30 -11.57 10.05
C ALA A 500 -14.49 -10.72 9.55
N TYR A 501 -15.49 -10.46 10.40
CA TYR A 501 -16.68 -9.66 10.06
C TYR A 501 -16.58 -8.19 10.48
N LYS A 502 -15.42 -7.73 10.96
CA LYS A 502 -15.22 -6.34 11.38
C LYS A 502 -15.59 -5.32 10.29
N ALA A 503 -15.16 -5.58 9.04
CA ALA A 503 -15.45 -4.68 7.92
C ALA A 503 -16.96 -4.55 7.63
N PHE A 504 -17.70 -5.66 7.73
CA PHE A 504 -19.15 -5.68 7.62
C PHE A 504 -19.79 -4.84 8.74
N TRP A 505 -19.41 -5.05 9.99
CA TRP A 505 -19.99 -4.34 11.13
C TRP A 505 -19.70 -2.83 11.09
N GLU A 506 -18.51 -2.42 10.64
CA GLU A 506 -18.20 -1.01 10.44
C GLU A 506 -19.10 -0.35 9.38
N GLN A 507 -19.38 -1.04 8.28
CA GLN A 507 -20.27 -0.55 7.23
C GLN A 507 -21.73 -0.55 7.69
N TYR A 508 -22.16 -1.61 8.37
CA TYR A 508 -23.48 -1.76 8.96
C TYR A 508 -23.80 -0.62 9.95
N ASP A 509 -22.89 -0.37 10.90
CA ASP A 509 -23.05 0.71 11.88
C ASP A 509 -23.07 2.09 11.20
N LYS A 510 -22.18 2.32 10.22
CA LYS A 510 -22.12 3.57 9.47
C LYS A 510 -23.42 3.83 8.68
N ALA A 511 -23.99 2.79 8.09
CA ALA A 511 -25.23 2.88 7.32
C ALA A 511 -26.46 3.11 8.23
N ARG A 512 -26.38 2.67 9.49
CA ARG A 512 -27.43 2.85 10.51
C ARG A 512 -27.25 4.08 11.41
N ALA A 513 -26.13 4.79 11.33
CA ALA A 513 -25.81 5.95 12.15
C ALA A 513 -26.93 7.02 12.17
N ALA A 514 -27.10 7.70 13.32
CA ALA A 514 -27.92 8.91 13.42
C ALA A 514 -27.35 10.03 12.54
N GLN A 515 -28.21 10.91 12.03
CA GLN A 515 -27.80 11.91 11.02
C GLN A 515 -28.45 13.27 11.27
N LEU A 516 -27.65 14.34 11.24
CA LEU A 516 -28.10 15.72 11.19
C LEU A 516 -27.92 16.25 9.77
N ASN A 517 -29.00 16.75 9.17
CA ASN A 517 -29.01 17.45 7.90
C ASN A 517 -29.41 18.91 8.15
N ILE A 518 -28.60 19.84 7.66
CA ILE A 518 -28.91 21.27 7.67
C ILE A 518 -28.73 21.77 6.25
N SER A 519 -29.76 22.39 5.68
CA SER A 519 -29.68 23.06 4.39
C SER A 519 -30.22 24.48 4.48
N GLY A 520 -29.59 25.41 3.78
CA GLY A 520 -30.06 26.79 3.68
C GLY A 520 -29.92 27.31 2.26
N SER A 521 -30.83 28.20 1.87
CA SER A 521 -30.81 28.88 0.58
C SER A 521 -31.09 30.36 0.77
N ALA A 522 -30.42 31.21 0.01
CA ALA A 522 -30.69 32.64 -0.06
C ALA A 522 -30.75 33.09 -1.52
N MET A 523 -31.66 34.00 -1.84
CA MET A 523 -31.89 34.51 -3.19
C MET A 523 -32.18 36.01 -3.13
N LYS A 524 -31.43 36.79 -3.89
CA LYS A 524 -31.52 38.24 -3.98
C LYS A 524 -31.88 38.65 -5.40
N THR A 525 -33.07 39.21 -5.57
CA THR A 525 -33.46 39.84 -6.85
C THR A 525 -32.74 41.18 -6.99
N THR A 526 -31.96 41.29 -8.06
CA THR A 526 -31.07 42.43 -8.33
C THR A 526 -31.65 43.40 -9.35
N SER A 527 -32.49 42.90 -10.26
CA SER A 527 -33.19 43.70 -11.26
C SER A 527 -34.49 42.98 -11.65
N PRO A 528 -35.66 43.60 -11.41
CA PRO A 528 -35.85 44.78 -10.56
C PRO A 528 -35.30 44.53 -9.14
N LYS A 529 -34.83 45.59 -8.47
CA LYS A 529 -34.20 45.44 -7.15
C LYS A 529 -35.28 45.14 -6.10
N ASP A 530 -35.15 44.01 -5.41
CA ASP A 530 -36.03 43.61 -4.29
C ASP A 530 -35.18 43.12 -3.11
N GLY A 531 -35.80 42.66 -2.02
CA GLY A 531 -35.15 42.10 -0.83
C GLY A 531 -34.46 40.76 -1.07
N THR A 532 -33.95 40.17 0.01
CA THR A 532 -33.35 38.83 -0.02
C THR A 532 -34.36 37.83 0.54
N GLU A 533 -34.78 36.87 -0.27
CA GLU A 533 -35.48 35.67 0.19
C GLU A 533 -34.47 34.69 0.78
N TRP A 534 -34.85 34.00 1.85
CA TRP A 534 -34.03 32.91 2.36
C TRP A 534 -34.88 31.86 3.06
N GLY A 535 -34.35 30.65 3.16
CA GLY A 535 -34.98 29.55 3.88
C GLY A 535 -33.95 28.59 4.45
N GLN A 536 -34.38 27.84 5.46
CA GLN A 536 -33.58 26.86 6.16
C GLN A 536 -34.42 25.61 6.42
N ASN A 537 -33.78 24.44 6.33
CA ASN A 537 -34.34 23.16 6.77
C ASN A 537 -33.32 22.45 7.66
N VAL A 538 -33.76 21.95 8.81
CA VAL A 538 -32.96 21.19 9.76
C VAL A 538 -33.69 19.89 10.04
N THR A 539 -33.04 18.75 9.81
CA THR A 539 -33.61 17.43 10.07
C THR A 539 -32.64 16.58 10.88
N LEU A 540 -33.07 16.12 12.05
CA LEU A 540 -32.30 15.21 12.91
C LEU A 540 -32.95 13.83 12.89
N HIS A 541 -32.22 12.83 12.40
CA HIS A 541 -32.64 11.45 12.31
C HIS A 541 -32.06 10.63 13.45
N THR A 542 -32.89 9.72 14.00
CA THR A 542 -32.42 8.64 14.87
C THR A 542 -31.52 7.66 14.10
N PRO A 543 -30.75 6.80 14.79
CA PRO A 543 -30.19 5.63 14.14
C PRO A 543 -31.28 4.79 13.47
N ARG A 544 -30.94 4.09 12.39
CA ARG A 544 -31.83 3.08 11.80
C ARG A 544 -31.90 1.85 12.70
N SER A 545 -33.08 1.28 12.83
CA SER A 545 -33.30 -0.06 13.37
C SER A 545 -32.63 -1.13 12.48
N ALA A 546 -32.54 -2.37 12.96
CA ALA A 546 -32.01 -3.47 12.15
C ALA A 546 -32.84 -3.71 10.86
N GLY A 547 -34.16 -3.44 10.90
CA GLY A 547 -35.04 -3.48 9.73
C GLY A 547 -34.99 -2.24 8.84
N GLY A 548 -34.10 -1.27 9.11
CA GLY A 548 -33.90 -0.09 8.27
C GLY A 548 -34.79 1.11 8.60
N HIS A 549 -35.78 0.97 9.46
CA HIS A 549 -36.66 2.07 9.88
C HIS A 549 -35.95 3.10 10.76
N ARG A 550 -36.33 4.37 10.69
CA ARG A 550 -35.86 5.43 11.61
C ARG A 550 -36.91 6.51 11.78
N ALA A 551 -36.88 7.20 12.91
CA ALA A 551 -37.66 8.41 13.14
C ALA A 551 -36.79 9.65 12.92
N TYR A 552 -37.42 10.81 12.76
CA TYR A 552 -36.73 12.09 12.70
C TYR A 552 -37.62 13.23 13.19
N ILE A 553 -36.97 14.33 13.55
CA ILE A 553 -37.59 15.64 13.77
C ILE A 553 -37.11 16.60 12.69
N THR A 554 -37.97 17.52 12.27
CA THR A 554 -37.62 18.50 11.25
C THR A 554 -38.17 19.89 11.58
N GLU A 555 -37.43 20.91 11.18
CA GLU A 555 -37.82 22.32 11.23
C GLU A 555 -37.54 22.94 9.87
N GLN A 556 -38.50 23.71 9.35
CA GLN A 556 -38.33 24.52 8.15
C GLN A 556 -38.75 25.95 8.42
N THR A 557 -37.98 26.90 7.88
CA THR A 557 -38.29 28.33 7.93
C THR A 557 -38.09 28.97 6.57
N ALA A 558 -38.89 29.98 6.27
CA ALA A 558 -38.86 30.75 5.05
C ALA A 558 -39.11 32.23 5.36
N TYR A 559 -38.35 33.08 4.68
CA TYR A 559 -38.44 34.53 4.74
C TYR A 559 -38.58 35.08 3.32
N VAL A 560 -39.62 35.88 3.09
CA VAL A 560 -39.93 36.46 1.78
C VAL A 560 -40.12 37.98 1.90
N PRO A 561 -39.35 38.81 1.19
CA PRO A 561 -39.59 40.25 1.07
C PRO A 561 -40.97 40.57 0.47
N ASN A 562 -41.59 41.67 0.89
CA ASN A 562 -42.95 41.99 0.47
C ASN A 562 -43.28 43.49 0.38
N ASN A 563 -42.37 44.33 -0.14
CA ASN A 563 -42.58 45.77 -0.35
C ASN A 563 -43.30 46.49 0.82
N GLY A 564 -42.90 46.13 2.05
CA GLY A 564 -43.61 46.38 3.30
C GLY A 564 -43.06 45.46 4.39
N ASP A 565 -43.92 44.94 5.27
CA ASP A 565 -43.49 43.98 6.28
C ASP A 565 -43.08 42.63 5.65
N PRO A 566 -41.91 42.08 6.02
CA PRO A 566 -41.46 40.82 5.48
C PRO A 566 -42.33 39.66 5.95
N LEU A 567 -42.55 38.70 5.05
CA LEU A 567 -43.35 37.50 5.32
C LEU A 567 -42.46 36.41 5.89
N ARG A 568 -42.95 35.74 6.94
CA ARG A 568 -42.31 34.58 7.55
C ARG A 568 -43.27 33.41 7.56
N ALA A 569 -42.79 32.24 7.18
CA ALA A 569 -43.53 31.00 7.30
C ALA A 569 -42.57 29.91 7.79
N GLY A 570 -43.09 28.95 8.53
CA GLY A 570 -42.29 27.79 8.90
C GLY A 570 -43.15 26.59 9.22
N ARG A 571 -42.50 25.53 9.66
CA ARG A 571 -43.15 24.32 10.18
C ARG A 571 -42.18 23.52 11.03
N VAL A 572 -42.73 22.83 12.01
CA VAL A 572 -42.04 21.84 12.84
C VAL A 572 -42.80 20.53 12.79
N GLY A 573 -42.07 19.43 12.67
CA GLY A 573 -42.69 18.12 12.48
C GLY A 573 -41.85 16.96 12.99
N ILE A 574 -42.54 15.84 13.13
CA ILE A 574 -41.97 14.53 13.43
C ILE A 574 -42.30 13.59 12.26
N GLY A 575 -41.36 12.75 11.89
CA GLY A 575 -41.55 11.81 10.80
C GLY A 575 -40.83 10.49 10.99
N ALA A 576 -41.11 9.56 10.09
CA ALA A 576 -40.49 8.24 10.06
C ALA A 576 -40.22 7.80 8.62
N ASP A 577 -39.02 7.25 8.41
CA ASP A 577 -38.68 6.48 7.22
C ASP A 577 -38.86 4.99 7.55
N ILE A 578 -39.72 4.31 6.80
CA ILE A 578 -40.09 2.91 6.99
C ILE A 578 -39.59 2.13 5.77
N SER A 579 -38.64 1.22 5.98
CA SER A 579 -38.11 0.37 4.91
C SER A 579 -38.90 -0.94 4.83
N LEU A 580 -39.60 -1.14 3.70
CA LEU A 580 -40.44 -2.31 3.39
C LEU A 580 -40.04 -2.86 2.03
N HIS A 581 -38.74 -3.16 1.85
CA HIS A 581 -38.16 -3.52 0.55
C HIS A 581 -39.06 -4.48 -0.24
N PRO A 582 -39.38 -4.16 -1.51
CA PRO A 582 -38.82 -3.10 -2.37
C PRO A 582 -39.47 -1.70 -2.25
N VAL A 583 -40.31 -1.46 -1.26
CA VAL A 583 -40.94 -0.15 -0.99
C VAL A 583 -40.22 0.57 0.16
N THR A 584 -40.03 1.88 0.06
CA THR A 584 -39.72 2.74 1.22
C THR A 584 -40.84 3.74 1.40
N VAL A 585 -41.35 3.86 2.62
CA VAL A 585 -42.43 4.79 2.97
C VAL A 585 -41.87 5.88 3.88
N ASN A 586 -42.13 7.13 3.57
CA ASN A 586 -41.88 8.27 4.45
C ASN A 586 -43.23 8.83 4.91
N VAL A 587 -43.35 9.10 6.21
CA VAL A 587 -44.53 9.75 6.79
C VAL A 587 -44.06 10.85 7.72
N GLU A 588 -44.73 12.00 7.68
CA GLU A 588 -44.43 13.12 8.56
C GLU A 588 -45.70 13.92 8.85
N ALA A 589 -45.84 14.36 10.09
CA ALA A 589 -46.90 15.25 10.51
C ALA A 589 -46.35 16.30 11.48
N GLY A 590 -47.02 17.45 11.52
CA GLY A 590 -46.58 18.55 12.35
C GLY A 590 -47.52 19.74 12.27
N HIS A 591 -46.98 20.89 12.67
CA HIS A 591 -47.70 22.14 12.70
C HIS A 591 -46.88 23.24 12.03
N GLY A 592 -47.55 24.10 11.26
CA GLY A 592 -46.94 25.29 10.70
C GLY A 592 -46.56 26.32 11.77
N THR A 593 -45.66 27.23 11.45
CA THR A 593 -45.36 28.42 12.26
C THR A 593 -45.52 29.71 11.44
N ASP A 594 -45.62 30.84 12.14
CA ASP A 594 -45.78 32.17 11.56
C ASP A 594 -47.03 32.29 10.67
N LEU A 595 -46.87 32.51 9.36
CA LEU A 595 -47.99 32.58 8.41
C LEU A 595 -48.64 31.22 8.13
N ASN A 596 -47.92 30.10 8.28
CA ASN A 596 -48.54 28.79 8.20
C ASN A 596 -49.03 28.42 9.60
N LYS A 597 -50.34 28.49 9.86
CA LYS A 597 -50.89 28.21 11.22
C LYS A 597 -51.70 26.93 11.32
N LYS A 598 -51.65 26.07 10.30
CA LYS A 598 -52.41 24.82 10.24
C LYS A 598 -51.52 23.61 10.53
N VAL A 599 -52.15 22.52 10.95
CA VAL A 599 -51.54 21.19 10.93
C VAL A 599 -51.17 20.82 9.50
N TYR A 600 -50.14 19.99 9.34
CA TYR A 600 -49.80 19.41 8.04
C TYR A 600 -49.47 17.93 8.20
N ALA A 601 -49.65 17.19 7.13
CA ALA A 601 -49.27 15.79 7.05
C ALA A 601 -48.77 15.49 5.64
N ASN A 602 -47.75 14.65 5.50
CA ASN A 602 -47.33 14.14 4.22
C ASN A 602 -46.97 12.66 4.30
N ILE A 603 -47.19 11.97 3.19
CA ILE A 603 -46.85 10.57 2.97
C ILE A 603 -46.20 10.44 1.61
N GLY A 604 -45.08 9.72 1.56
CA GLY A 604 -44.36 9.38 0.35
C GLY A 604 -44.10 7.88 0.29
N ALA A 605 -44.14 7.30 -0.91
CA ALA A 605 -43.76 5.93 -1.16
C ALA A 605 -42.85 5.85 -2.39
N ASP A 606 -41.66 5.27 -2.22
CA ASP A 606 -40.72 4.94 -3.28
C ASP A 606 -40.74 3.44 -3.52
N TYR A 607 -41.17 3.01 -4.70
CA TYR A 607 -41.23 1.61 -5.11
C TYR A 607 -40.15 1.31 -6.15
N ARG A 608 -39.26 0.38 -5.83
CA ARG A 608 -38.25 -0.14 -6.75
C ARG A 608 -38.82 -1.33 -7.51
N ILE A 609 -39.18 -1.14 -8.78
CA ILE A 609 -39.66 -2.25 -9.63
C ILE A 609 -38.50 -3.21 -9.95
N ASN A 610 -37.34 -2.64 -10.29
CA ASN A 610 -36.08 -3.36 -10.50
C ASN A 610 -34.90 -2.39 -10.42
N GLU A 611 -33.69 -2.83 -10.71
CA GLU A 611 -32.50 -1.96 -10.78
C GLU A 611 -32.58 -0.79 -11.79
N ARG A 612 -33.45 -0.86 -12.81
CA ARG A 612 -33.57 0.19 -13.83
C ARG A 612 -34.74 1.14 -13.60
N ILE A 613 -35.83 0.69 -13.00
CA ILE A 613 -37.06 1.48 -12.90
C ILE A 613 -37.46 1.64 -11.43
N SER A 614 -37.69 2.88 -11.03
CA SER A 614 -38.36 3.20 -9.77
C SER A 614 -39.54 4.12 -10.02
N VAL A 615 -40.56 4.01 -9.16
CA VAL A 615 -41.75 4.86 -9.17
C VAL A 615 -41.88 5.48 -7.79
N ASN A 616 -42.27 6.74 -7.72
CA ASN A 616 -42.58 7.41 -6.47
C ASN A 616 -43.98 8.04 -6.50
N ALA A 617 -44.60 8.08 -5.33
CA ALA A 617 -45.87 8.74 -5.10
C ALA A 617 -45.79 9.56 -3.81
N LYS A 618 -46.30 10.79 -3.82
CA LYS A 618 -46.33 11.67 -2.65
C LYS A 618 -47.70 12.34 -2.54
N ALA A 619 -48.24 12.40 -1.34
CA ALA A 619 -49.38 13.23 -0.98
C ALA A 619 -49.03 14.09 0.23
N ALA A 620 -49.41 15.36 0.21
CA ALA A 620 -49.19 16.30 1.30
C ALA A 620 -50.44 17.16 1.52
N HIS A 621 -50.96 17.13 2.74
CA HIS A 621 -51.94 18.09 3.22
C HIS A 621 -51.22 19.30 3.83
N ASN A 622 -51.64 20.52 3.48
CA ASN A 622 -50.92 21.76 3.85
C ASN A 622 -49.42 21.71 3.42
N SER A 623 -49.22 21.62 2.11
CA SER A 623 -47.91 21.40 1.49
C SER A 623 -46.87 22.47 1.85
N ALA A 624 -45.61 22.03 1.92
CA ALA A 624 -44.41 22.88 2.00
C ALA A 624 -44.21 23.76 0.77
N ASN A 625 -44.80 23.37 -0.37
CA ASN A 625 -44.71 24.11 -1.62
C ASN A 625 -45.76 25.22 -1.75
N THR A 626 -46.62 25.42 -0.74
CA THR A 626 -47.59 26.53 -0.71
C THR A 626 -46.84 27.87 -0.70
N PRO A 627 -47.04 28.77 -1.70
CA PRO A 627 -46.34 30.05 -1.74
C PRO A 627 -46.59 30.88 -0.48
N THR A 628 -45.54 31.51 0.07
CA THR A 628 -45.65 32.34 1.28
C THR A 628 -46.66 33.49 1.12
N LYS A 629 -46.75 34.07 -0.09
CA LYS A 629 -47.77 35.09 -0.42
C LYS A 629 -49.20 34.53 -0.43
N ALA A 630 -49.40 33.25 -0.76
CA ALA A 630 -50.70 32.59 -0.62
C ALA A 630 -51.07 32.38 0.87
N LEU A 631 -50.10 31.96 1.69
CA LEU A 631 -50.27 31.83 3.14
C LEU A 631 -50.65 33.18 3.79
N GLN A 632 -50.10 34.30 3.30
CA GLN A 632 -50.50 35.64 3.75
C GLN A 632 -52.00 35.91 3.52
N GLN A 633 -52.58 35.37 2.45
CA GLN A 633 -54.02 35.45 2.16
C GLN A 633 -54.86 34.42 2.94
N GLY A 634 -54.24 33.60 3.79
CA GLY A 634 -54.90 32.49 4.47
C GLY A 634 -55.23 31.31 3.53
N VAL A 635 -54.57 31.24 2.37
CA VAL A 635 -54.75 30.18 1.38
C VAL A 635 -53.70 29.09 1.62
N TYR A 636 -54.17 27.86 1.80
CA TYR A 636 -53.35 26.66 1.97
C TYR A 636 -53.55 25.74 0.78
N ALA A 637 -52.68 24.75 0.61
CA ALA A 637 -52.78 23.84 -0.52
C ALA A 637 -52.40 22.40 -0.16
N ASP A 638 -53.09 21.47 -0.82
CA ASP A 638 -52.81 20.04 -0.80
C ASP A 638 -52.14 19.64 -2.11
N GLU A 639 -51.18 18.72 -2.04
CA GLU A 639 -50.31 18.36 -3.17
C GLU A 639 -50.21 16.86 -3.36
N TYR A 640 -50.33 16.41 -4.60
CA TYR A 640 -50.23 15.01 -5.02
C TYR A 640 -49.24 14.91 -6.18
N ASN A 641 -48.23 14.07 -6.08
CA ASN A 641 -47.23 13.85 -7.12
C ASN A 641 -47.07 12.35 -7.42
N LEU A 642 -46.86 12.06 -8.70
CA LEU A 642 -46.45 10.74 -9.19
C LEU A 642 -45.24 10.90 -10.10
N GLY A 643 -44.21 10.09 -9.91
CA GLY A 643 -42.98 10.15 -10.70
C GLY A 643 -42.44 8.77 -11.04
N ALA A 644 -41.72 8.68 -12.16
CA ALA A 644 -40.98 7.49 -12.55
C ALA A 644 -39.55 7.89 -12.95
N SER A 645 -38.59 7.04 -12.59
CA SER A 645 -37.19 7.19 -13.00
C SER A 645 -36.68 5.93 -13.70
N TYR A 646 -35.86 6.15 -14.72
CA TYR A 646 -35.20 5.12 -15.50
C TYR A 646 -33.67 5.31 -15.45
N THR A 647 -32.98 4.31 -14.94
CA THR A 647 -31.51 4.22 -14.91
C THR A 647 -31.05 3.29 -16.03
N HIS A 648 -30.52 3.87 -17.11
CA HIS A 648 -29.93 3.09 -18.20
C HIS A 648 -28.52 2.59 -17.83
N SER A 649 -27.73 3.46 -17.20
CA SER A 649 -26.36 3.20 -16.74
C SER A 649 -25.97 4.21 -15.65
N ALA A 650 -24.78 4.10 -15.06
CA ALA A 650 -24.23 5.14 -14.18
C ALA A 650 -24.08 6.49 -14.90
N ASN A 651 -23.95 6.48 -16.23
CA ASN A 651 -23.74 7.68 -17.04
C ASN A 651 -25.05 8.23 -17.61
N THR A 652 -26.19 7.56 -17.48
CA THR A 652 -27.43 7.98 -18.15
C THR A 652 -28.66 7.62 -17.35
N ARG A 653 -29.42 8.65 -16.99
CA ARG A 653 -30.69 8.54 -16.27
C ARG A 653 -31.73 9.46 -16.90
N ALA A 654 -32.98 9.07 -16.82
CA ALA A 654 -34.11 9.88 -17.23
C ALA A 654 -35.25 9.75 -16.21
N GLY A 655 -36.15 10.71 -16.19
CA GLY A 655 -37.34 10.63 -15.38
C GLY A 655 -38.45 11.52 -15.89
N ALA A 656 -39.66 11.24 -15.44
CA ALA A 656 -40.82 12.06 -15.70
C ALA A 656 -41.76 12.04 -14.49
N GLY A 657 -42.56 13.07 -14.35
CA GLY A 657 -43.51 13.16 -13.25
C GLY A 657 -44.71 14.04 -13.57
N LEU A 658 -45.75 13.84 -12.77
CA LEU A 658 -47.03 14.54 -12.81
C LEU A 658 -47.35 15.05 -11.40
N GLY A 659 -47.93 16.25 -11.32
CA GLY A 659 -48.31 16.87 -10.06
C GLY A 659 -49.69 17.52 -10.13
N VAL A 660 -50.42 17.47 -9.03
CA VAL A 660 -51.69 18.20 -8.84
C VAL A 660 -51.62 18.88 -7.48
N MET A 661 -51.85 20.19 -7.45
CA MET A 661 -51.91 20.96 -6.22
C MET A 661 -53.22 21.75 -6.16
N THR A 662 -54.02 21.49 -5.14
CA THR A 662 -55.35 22.09 -4.94
C THR A 662 -55.27 23.10 -3.80
N PHE A 663 -55.63 24.34 -4.07
CA PHE A 663 -55.59 25.44 -3.12
C PHE A 663 -56.98 25.72 -2.54
N ASP A 664 -57.02 26.26 -1.32
CA ASP A 664 -58.25 26.66 -0.63
C ASP A 664 -59.01 27.80 -1.36
N ASP A 665 -58.35 28.53 -2.28
CA ASP A 665 -58.91 29.63 -3.09
C ASP A 665 -59.47 29.18 -4.44
N ASP A 666 -59.83 27.89 -4.55
CA ASP A 666 -60.28 27.19 -5.76
C ASP A 666 -59.23 27.01 -6.86
N ASN A 667 -58.00 27.53 -6.71
CA ASN A 667 -56.95 27.30 -7.69
C ASN A 667 -56.56 25.82 -7.73
N VAL A 668 -56.34 25.30 -8.94
CA VAL A 668 -55.83 23.95 -9.15
C VAL A 668 -54.68 24.02 -10.14
N ARG A 669 -53.48 23.68 -9.65
CA ARG A 669 -52.25 23.61 -10.44
C ARG A 669 -51.99 22.17 -10.86
N LYS A 670 -51.92 21.93 -12.16
CA LYS A 670 -51.52 20.65 -12.76
C LYS A 670 -50.17 20.82 -13.43
N SER A 671 -49.22 19.94 -13.14
CA SER A 671 -47.88 19.99 -13.71
C SER A 671 -47.47 18.65 -14.30
N VAL A 672 -46.66 18.71 -15.35
CA VAL A 672 -45.92 17.58 -15.91
C VAL A 672 -44.50 18.01 -16.17
N TYR A 673 -43.54 17.15 -15.91
CA TYR A 673 -42.14 17.40 -16.22
C TYR A 673 -41.42 16.14 -16.68
N GLY A 674 -40.32 16.35 -17.38
CA GLY A 674 -39.39 15.31 -17.80
C GLY A 674 -37.96 15.81 -17.76
N TRP A 675 -37.03 14.91 -17.47
CA TRP A 675 -35.61 15.24 -17.44
C TRP A 675 -34.75 14.08 -17.93
N VAL A 676 -33.59 14.44 -18.46
CA VAL A 676 -32.52 13.50 -18.82
C VAL A 676 -31.21 14.04 -18.24
N SER A 677 -30.42 13.16 -17.63
CA SER A 677 -29.08 13.47 -17.16
C SER A 677 -28.10 12.48 -17.76
N GLN A 678 -27.02 12.99 -18.33
CA GLN A 678 -26.00 12.21 -18.99
C GLN A 678 -24.59 12.68 -18.63
N MET A 679 -23.72 11.78 -18.21
CA MET A 679 -22.29 12.05 -18.12
C MET A 679 -21.68 11.97 -19.52
N LEU A 680 -21.26 13.12 -20.04
CA LEU A 680 -20.76 13.28 -21.41
C LEU A 680 -19.27 12.93 -21.51
N TYR A 681 -18.51 13.20 -20.45
CA TYR A 681 -17.08 12.95 -20.40
C TYR A 681 -16.63 12.74 -18.96
N GLN A 682 -15.75 11.77 -18.75
CA GLN A 682 -15.02 11.57 -17.51
C GLN A 682 -13.58 11.23 -17.86
N ARG A 683 -12.63 11.94 -17.26
CA ARG A 683 -11.22 11.59 -17.38
C ARG A 683 -10.44 12.09 -16.16
N ASN A 684 -9.69 11.19 -15.54
CA ASN A 684 -8.98 11.48 -14.29
C ASN A 684 -9.96 12.13 -13.28
N ARG A 685 -9.64 13.33 -12.83
CA ARG A 685 -10.41 14.12 -11.87
C ARG A 685 -11.54 14.94 -12.49
N TRP A 686 -11.63 15.01 -13.80
CA TRP A 686 -12.58 15.84 -14.52
C TRP A 686 -13.82 15.05 -14.91
N LYS A 687 -15.00 15.66 -14.72
CA LYS A 687 -16.26 15.16 -15.25
C LYS A 687 -17.07 16.29 -15.88
N LEU A 688 -17.73 16.00 -17.00
CA LEU A 688 -18.69 16.87 -17.66
C LEU A 688 -20.03 16.17 -17.71
N ASP A 689 -21.00 16.72 -16.99
CA ASP A 689 -22.38 16.26 -16.98
C ASP A 689 -23.24 17.20 -17.83
N GLY A 690 -24.15 16.62 -18.61
CA GLY A 690 -25.21 17.32 -19.32
C GLY A 690 -26.56 16.97 -18.75
N SER A 691 -27.47 17.93 -18.70
CA SER A 691 -28.85 17.68 -18.33
C SER A 691 -29.82 18.46 -19.20
N LEU A 692 -30.97 17.85 -19.48
CA LEU A 692 -32.11 18.45 -20.16
C LEU A 692 -33.31 18.39 -19.24
N TRP A 693 -34.12 19.44 -19.25
CA TRP A 693 -35.33 19.56 -18.47
C TRP A 693 -36.44 20.15 -19.33
N ALA A 694 -37.64 19.61 -19.19
CA ALA A 694 -38.84 20.18 -19.78
C ALA A 694 -39.99 20.08 -18.80
N ASP A 695 -40.80 21.14 -18.70
CA ASP A 695 -42.00 21.16 -17.89
C ASP A 695 -43.15 21.90 -18.57
N TYR A 696 -44.36 21.57 -18.14
CA TYR A 696 -45.59 22.29 -18.43
C TYR A 696 -46.43 22.36 -17.17
N SER A 697 -46.99 23.54 -16.89
CA SER A 697 -47.92 23.78 -15.80
C SER A 697 -49.17 24.47 -16.32
N ASN A 698 -50.32 24.12 -15.75
CA ASN A 698 -51.59 24.78 -15.99
C ASN A 698 -52.27 25.07 -14.64
N ASN A 699 -52.73 26.31 -14.45
CA ASN A 699 -53.42 26.75 -13.26
C ASN A 699 -54.87 27.13 -13.63
N LYS A 700 -55.79 26.96 -12.67
CA LYS A 700 -57.16 27.45 -12.80
C LYS A 700 -57.13 28.98 -12.72
N ASP A 701 -57.88 29.64 -13.58
CA ASP A 701 -58.02 31.10 -13.54
C ASP A 701 -58.69 31.51 -12.22
N THR A 702 -57.94 32.25 -11.40
CA THR A 702 -58.30 32.56 -10.01
C THR A 702 -57.97 34.04 -9.77
N PRO A 703 -58.91 34.96 -10.05
CA PRO A 703 -58.65 36.41 -9.98
C PRO A 703 -58.27 36.92 -8.58
N SER A 704 -58.61 36.17 -7.53
CA SER A 704 -58.29 36.49 -6.13
C SER A 704 -56.85 36.12 -5.71
N ALA A 705 -56.09 35.42 -6.56
CA ALA A 705 -54.74 34.98 -6.23
C ALA A 705 -53.74 36.16 -6.21
N TYR A 706 -53.15 36.45 -5.04
CA TYR A 706 -52.10 37.47 -4.86
C TYR A 706 -50.70 36.85 -4.81
N TYR A 707 -50.50 35.77 -5.56
CA TYR A 707 -49.24 35.05 -5.68
C TYR A 707 -49.02 34.67 -7.14
N TYR A 708 -47.77 34.32 -7.49
CA TYR A 708 -47.43 33.96 -8.86
C TYR A 708 -48.21 32.72 -9.33
N ASN A 709 -49.14 32.93 -10.28
CA ASN A 709 -50.11 31.92 -10.73
C ASN A 709 -50.45 32.04 -12.23
N PRO A 710 -49.48 31.87 -13.14
CA PRO A 710 -49.74 31.99 -14.58
C PRO A 710 -50.76 30.94 -15.06
N LYS A 711 -51.71 31.32 -15.92
CA LYS A 711 -52.74 30.40 -16.48
C LYS A 711 -52.14 29.11 -17.05
N ASN A 712 -51.05 29.23 -17.81
CA ASN A 712 -50.17 28.12 -18.12
C ASN A 712 -48.76 28.62 -18.35
N SER A 713 -47.80 27.72 -18.15
CA SER A 713 -46.40 27.95 -18.47
C SER A 713 -45.76 26.66 -18.99
N LYS A 714 -44.69 26.80 -19.77
CA LYS A 714 -43.81 25.69 -20.14
C LYS A 714 -42.37 26.16 -20.18
N THR A 715 -41.46 25.24 -19.90
CA THR A 715 -40.02 25.48 -19.95
C THR A 715 -39.35 24.36 -20.70
N VAL A 716 -38.33 24.70 -21.49
CA VAL A 716 -37.34 23.74 -21.99
C VAL A 716 -35.96 24.32 -21.70
N SER A 717 -35.12 23.58 -20.99
CA SER A 717 -33.78 24.04 -20.62
C SER A 717 -32.75 22.92 -20.69
N GLY A 718 -31.50 23.33 -20.85
CA GLY A 718 -30.34 22.46 -20.83
C GLY A 718 -29.21 23.08 -20.03
N SER A 719 -28.41 22.25 -19.37
CA SER A 719 -27.23 22.71 -18.63
C SER A 719 -26.05 21.76 -18.77
N LEU A 720 -24.86 22.33 -18.65
CA LEU A 720 -23.60 21.63 -18.56
C LEU A 720 -22.97 21.91 -17.19
N SER A 721 -22.47 20.87 -16.54
CA SER A 721 -21.74 20.95 -15.29
C SER A 721 -20.34 20.36 -15.46
N LEU A 722 -19.31 21.20 -15.33
CA LEU A 722 -17.92 20.77 -15.25
C LEU A 722 -17.55 20.60 -13.77
N SER A 723 -17.01 19.44 -13.41
CA SER A 723 -16.51 19.19 -12.05
C SER A 723 -15.07 18.70 -12.03
N TYR A 724 -14.37 19.06 -10.95
CA TYR A 724 -12.99 18.67 -10.68
C TYR A 724 -12.86 18.14 -9.24
N ALA A 725 -12.55 16.84 -9.12
CA ALA A 725 -12.39 16.16 -7.84
C ALA A 725 -10.94 16.22 -7.33
N MET A 726 -10.76 16.70 -6.10
CA MET A 726 -9.47 16.84 -5.42
C MET A 726 -9.46 15.97 -4.15
N PRO A 727 -8.89 14.76 -4.21
CA PRO A 727 -8.55 14.02 -3.00
C PRO A 727 -7.41 14.74 -2.28
N LEU A 728 -7.55 14.87 -0.96
CA LEU A 728 -6.61 15.49 -0.05
C LEU A 728 -6.25 14.49 1.06
N ASN A 729 -5.30 14.86 1.91
CA ASN A 729 -4.88 14.00 3.02
C ASN A 729 -5.96 13.87 4.11
N ASN A 730 -5.83 12.82 4.94
CA ASN A 730 -6.71 12.51 6.07
C ASN A 730 -8.18 12.24 5.67
N GLY A 731 -8.40 11.64 4.50
CA GLY A 731 -9.72 11.27 3.99
C GLY A 731 -10.57 12.48 3.60
N ILE A 732 -9.95 13.62 3.32
CA ILE A 732 -10.63 14.84 2.87
C ILE A 732 -10.75 14.79 1.34
N ARG A 733 -11.91 15.18 0.81
CA ARG A 733 -12.12 15.37 -0.63
C ARG A 733 -12.84 16.69 -0.87
N LEU A 734 -12.35 17.48 -1.82
CA LEU A 734 -13.01 18.66 -2.36
C LEU A 734 -13.46 18.36 -3.79
N ASN A 735 -14.73 18.58 -4.11
CA ASN A 735 -15.22 18.61 -5.47
C ASN A 735 -15.62 20.04 -5.83
N GLN A 736 -15.05 20.59 -6.89
CA GLN A 736 -15.41 21.92 -7.41
C GLN A 736 -16.35 21.72 -8.60
N LYS A 737 -17.42 22.51 -8.69
CA LYS A 737 -18.44 22.38 -9.74
C LYS A 737 -18.80 23.74 -10.33
N LEU A 738 -18.62 23.89 -11.63
CA LEU A 738 -19.10 25.03 -12.43
C LEU A 738 -20.27 24.55 -13.29
N THR A 739 -21.42 25.21 -13.20
CA THR A 739 -22.61 24.86 -13.98
C THR A 739 -23.14 26.06 -14.73
N GLY A 740 -23.31 25.89 -16.04
CA GLY A 740 -23.96 26.86 -16.92
C GLY A 740 -25.20 26.24 -17.56
N GLY A 741 -26.29 26.99 -17.66
CA GLY A 741 -27.53 26.53 -18.26
C GLY A 741 -28.25 27.63 -19.03
N VAL A 742 -29.00 27.22 -20.04
CA VAL A 742 -29.84 28.09 -20.87
C VAL A 742 -31.18 27.41 -21.09
N GLY A 743 -32.22 28.20 -21.32
CA GLY A 743 -33.55 27.68 -21.59
C GLY A 743 -34.45 28.69 -22.27
N ARG A 744 -35.64 28.22 -22.61
CA ARG A 744 -36.73 29.01 -23.18
C ARG A 744 -37.96 28.79 -22.30
N TYR A 745 -38.61 29.89 -21.94
CA TYR A 745 -39.79 29.92 -21.09
C TYR A 745 -40.95 30.53 -21.87
N TRP A 746 -42.12 29.92 -21.75
CA TRP A 746 -43.36 30.43 -22.32
C TRP A 746 -44.39 30.57 -21.22
N GLN A 747 -45.11 31.68 -21.20
CA GLN A 747 -46.20 31.96 -20.28
C GLN A 747 -47.43 32.42 -21.06
N ALA A 748 -48.61 32.00 -20.63
CA ALA A 748 -49.87 32.47 -21.20
C ALA A 748 -49.95 34.00 -21.20
N ASN A 749 -50.41 34.59 -22.31
CA ASN A 749 -50.57 36.03 -22.52
C ASN A 749 -49.27 36.86 -22.54
N HIS A 750 -48.10 36.23 -22.59
CA HIS A 750 -46.81 36.92 -22.72
C HIS A 750 -45.95 36.33 -23.84
N SER A 751 -44.97 37.12 -24.31
CA SER A 751 -43.99 36.66 -25.28
C SER A 751 -43.05 35.61 -24.67
N PRO A 752 -42.57 34.62 -25.46
CA PRO A 752 -41.61 33.65 -24.96
C PRO A 752 -40.23 34.29 -24.71
N GLU A 753 -39.61 33.95 -23.60
CA GLU A 753 -38.38 34.55 -23.12
C GLU A 753 -37.25 33.53 -22.91
N ASN A 754 -36.01 34.00 -22.96
CA ASN A 754 -34.85 33.16 -22.65
C ASN A 754 -34.56 33.17 -21.15
N THR A 755 -34.13 32.04 -20.62
CA THR A 755 -33.62 31.90 -19.25
C THR A 755 -32.16 31.45 -19.30
N TRP A 756 -31.41 31.78 -18.26
CA TRP A 756 -30.05 31.29 -18.10
C TRP A 756 -29.68 31.17 -16.62
N LEU A 757 -28.66 30.37 -16.36
CA LEU A 757 -28.12 30.10 -15.04
C LEU A 757 -26.59 29.96 -15.14
N LEU A 758 -25.87 30.57 -14.21
CA LEU A 758 -24.45 30.32 -13.98
C LEU A 758 -24.22 30.16 -12.48
N LYS A 759 -23.60 29.06 -12.06
CA LYS A 759 -23.28 28.82 -10.64
C LYS A 759 -21.97 28.08 -10.45
N TYR A 760 -21.34 28.35 -9.31
CA TYR A 760 -20.10 27.73 -8.88
C TYR A 760 -20.22 27.27 -7.42
N GLY A 761 -19.75 26.06 -7.14
CA GLY A 761 -19.86 25.47 -5.81
C GLY A 761 -18.76 24.50 -5.45
N HIS A 762 -18.68 24.20 -4.16
CA HIS A 762 -17.74 23.29 -3.55
C HIS A 762 -18.48 22.26 -2.70
N ASP A 763 -18.14 20.98 -2.87
CA ASP A 763 -18.57 19.89 -2.00
C ASP A 763 -17.36 19.31 -1.26
N TRP A 764 -17.35 19.47 0.05
CA TRP A 764 -16.35 18.90 0.96
C TRP A 764 -16.87 17.59 1.55
N SER A 765 -16.07 16.54 1.46
CA SER A 765 -16.21 15.33 2.27
C SER A 765 -15.09 15.30 3.30
N LEU A 766 -15.43 15.36 4.58
CA LEU A 766 -14.49 15.37 5.71
C LEU A 766 -14.51 13.99 6.38
N GLY A 767 -13.66 13.10 5.88
CA GLY A 767 -13.64 11.70 6.29
C GLY A 767 -14.95 10.98 5.96
N LYS A 768 -15.36 10.06 6.84
CA LYS A 768 -16.55 9.21 6.63
C LYS A 768 -17.86 9.77 7.21
N LYS A 769 -17.81 10.90 7.93
CA LYS A 769 -18.90 11.35 8.82
C LYS A 769 -19.54 12.69 8.44
N THR A 770 -18.78 13.60 7.84
CA THR A 770 -19.25 14.97 7.64
C THR A 770 -19.09 15.36 6.17
N SER A 771 -20.10 16.02 5.61
CA SER A 771 -19.98 16.68 4.31
C SER A 771 -20.57 18.08 4.35
N LEU A 772 -19.91 19.04 3.70
CA LEU A 772 -20.32 20.44 3.60
C LEU A 772 -20.30 20.86 2.13
N GLY A 773 -21.46 21.18 1.58
CA GLY A 773 -21.62 21.75 0.25
C GLY A 773 -22.00 23.23 0.34
N TYR A 774 -21.46 24.06 -0.54
CA TYR A 774 -21.97 25.41 -0.76
C TYR A 774 -21.83 25.83 -2.22
N GLU A 775 -22.77 26.61 -2.71
CA GLU A 775 -22.74 27.17 -4.07
C GLU A 775 -23.26 28.60 -4.09
N LEU A 776 -22.78 29.36 -5.06
CA LEU A 776 -23.20 30.72 -5.37
C LEU A 776 -23.47 30.81 -6.87
N GLY A 777 -24.50 31.55 -7.27
CA GLY A 777 -24.84 31.67 -8.66
C GLY A 777 -25.69 32.89 -8.98
N ARG A 778 -25.91 33.06 -10.28
CA ARG A 778 -26.80 34.07 -10.85
C ARG A 778 -27.67 33.42 -11.92
N LYS A 779 -28.93 33.82 -11.98
CA LYS A 779 -29.89 33.35 -12.97
C LYS A 779 -30.79 34.47 -13.47
N GLN A 780 -31.37 34.26 -14.65
CA GLN A 780 -32.50 35.03 -15.17
C GLN A 780 -33.74 34.15 -15.11
N ALA A 781 -34.67 34.51 -14.23
CA ALA A 781 -36.01 33.93 -14.16
C ALA A 781 -37.00 34.86 -14.87
N ILE A 782 -38.17 34.35 -15.27
CA ILE A 782 -39.21 35.15 -15.92
C ILE A 782 -40.47 35.08 -15.06
N TYR A 783 -41.01 36.23 -14.70
CA TYR A 783 -42.26 36.36 -13.97
C TYR A 783 -43.14 37.37 -14.70
N ASP A 784 -44.36 36.98 -15.04
CA ASP A 784 -45.34 37.87 -15.70
C ASP A 784 -44.82 38.51 -17.00
N GLY A 785 -44.03 37.73 -17.75
CA GLY A 785 -43.40 38.13 -19.00
C GLY A 785 -42.13 38.96 -18.84
N GLU A 786 -41.78 39.37 -17.62
CA GLU A 786 -40.64 40.24 -17.35
C GLU A 786 -39.44 39.46 -16.79
N PRO A 787 -38.20 39.76 -17.24
CA PRO A 787 -37.01 39.11 -16.74
C PRO A 787 -36.60 39.63 -15.36
N GLU A 788 -36.37 38.70 -14.43
CA GLU A 788 -35.79 38.96 -13.12
C GLU A 788 -34.39 38.34 -12.98
N PHE A 789 -33.41 39.18 -12.62
CA PHE A 789 -32.05 38.75 -12.37
C PHE A 789 -31.81 38.47 -10.90
N GLN A 790 -31.47 37.24 -10.56
CA GLN A 790 -31.38 36.78 -9.18
C GLN A 790 -29.98 36.25 -8.89
N ASN A 791 -29.31 36.77 -7.86
CA ASN A 791 -28.14 36.15 -7.25
C ASN A 791 -28.62 35.20 -6.17
N PHE A 792 -28.07 34.00 -6.08
CA PHE A 792 -28.48 33.03 -5.07
C PHE A 792 -27.28 32.28 -4.49
N GLY A 793 -27.50 31.69 -3.32
CA GLY A 793 -26.54 30.78 -2.70
C GLY A 793 -27.25 29.67 -1.93
N ASN A 794 -26.62 28.50 -1.91
CA ASN A 794 -27.10 27.34 -1.17
C ASN A 794 -25.98 26.80 -0.27
N VAL A 795 -26.33 26.26 0.89
CA VAL A 795 -25.43 25.54 1.80
C VAL A 795 -26.09 24.25 2.27
N ASN A 796 -25.32 23.17 2.39
CA ASN A 796 -25.78 21.89 2.88
C ASN A 796 -24.72 21.24 3.77
N LEU A 797 -25.09 20.87 4.99
CA LEU A 797 -24.27 20.16 5.96
C LEU A 797 -24.95 18.83 6.32
N ASN A 798 -24.22 17.73 6.16
CA ASN A 798 -24.62 16.41 6.67
C ASN A 798 -23.58 15.95 7.69
N VAL A 799 -24.04 15.52 8.87
CA VAL A 799 -23.19 14.95 9.92
C VAL A 799 -23.78 13.62 10.37
N LYS A 800 -22.95 12.57 10.38
CA LYS A 800 -23.29 11.25 10.93
C LYS A 800 -22.66 11.06 12.30
N PHE A 801 -23.48 10.75 13.30
CA PHE A 801 -23.04 10.48 14.67
C PHE A 801 -22.71 9.00 14.82
N LYS A 802 -21.59 8.68 15.50
CA LYS A 802 -21.18 7.31 15.78
C LYS A 802 -21.62 6.92 17.17
#